data_AF-A0A6A6V2K0-F1
#
_entry.id   AF-A0A6A6V2K0-F1
#
_cell.length_a   1.000
_cell.length_b   1.000
_cell.length_c   1.000
_cell.angle_alpha   90.00
_cell.angle_beta   90.00
_cell.angle_gamma   90.00
#
_symmetry.space_group_name_H-M   'P 1'
#
loop_
_entity.id
_entity.type
_entity.pdbx_description
1 polymer ?
#
loop_
_entity_poly.entity_id
_entity_poly.type
_entity_poly.pdbx_seq_one_letter_code
_entity_poly.pdbx_strand_id
1 'polypeptide(L)'
;MPANSPVRSPSSLDLLIAAGISLDPPLLAEADEPMPPSSGDDLLGGSGALDDDPVALLEEVRRSAPASPNKASLSYQFDDLEKFRMQVAALRCSPDAESPYMPFTSVGETRELEGQMDGAASLKPVSSGRVGENANSVAPPTNVLAPIPDKQPTLPAPRPDLPLYRSKPDSLKPNPPSATLTSKQEIRKYVLEQEAKIAELVDFTRKEERKYKRIGAMRVAQDKKMLARRVVVTNIAASAGEEELWDVFREYDVASIIILEERHPINRTRAAYVSFHDEETALAASKLKADVFCMSVRIRTFLKSMSYMDYRSQPSVMGPATATRKWPNPTLAILERRPNGTLFHNSLHIVPGLWIAVPGTYHNTGNPTYIMEEQERKSYDRKIAELRVREYPMLSAEYFQGTTYLDHAGTALYAKSLIERFSADMMSNLFGNPHSASNSSQLTARRIEDVRMRLLGLSNADPEDFDVVFVANATAGIKLVMEAFAASETGFWYGYHRDAHTSLIGVRESAKEHRCFASDQEVEGWIDDGNQEHHAGLFAFPAQSNMNGRRLPLDWIRRIRTNKGGKVHTLLDAAALVSTSPLWLGDSASAPDFTVLSLYKIFGFPDLGALIVRKDSASVFDRRRYFGGGTVEMVVCLKEQWHAKKSDTLHERLEDGTLPIHSIMALETAMTVHQELFKSLEEISRHTTYLAARLYDDLAALRHANGSALCQIYKGASSVYGDARSQGPIVAFNMRNHLGGWISNAEVEKLTAVKNIQLRTGGLCNPGGVAFSLGLSPWEMKENFSAGQRCGNDNDIIRAKPTGMIRVSLGAMSTLTDVSTFVGFLREFFIDNSPLDRIPPVIPLVVEPPTGHWHVESLSIYPLKSCGAWSVPHGMAWEIRPEGLAWDREWCLVHQGTGAALSQKRYPKMALIRPSIDLEEGVLRIELTGSLRESTPENSITVPLSADPRMFSPDSLYKDSAAKVCGDSIRAKTYKSSRVSAFFSQALGVACHLARFPAVGAGNSSTSPRHAKAHLQKSNKENCNMHVPGAFPDAQPQALGAKPRPILLSNESPILTISRSSLNRLNEQIKIKGGKAAKAEVFRANIVVAESMAVPAGSEQPYAEDNWRYLRIGTQYFDMLGPCRRCQMICVDQKTAEKNEEPFVTLSKTRRFDGRVYFGEHTSHIPIADSANPLAQFPTIAVGDTVQPFLEDEVNQDEGLRMLVQ
;
A
#
# COMPACT_ATOMS: atom_id res chain seq x y z
N MET A 1 14.91 -32.98 58.54
CA MET A 1 14.28 -34.26 58.95
C MET A 1 12.88 -34.37 58.33
N PRO A 2 12.28 -35.57 58.25
CA PRO A 2 11.21 -35.90 57.29
C PRO A 2 9.79 -35.84 57.95
N ALA A 3 8.67 -36.32 57.40
CA ALA A 3 8.36 -37.24 56.29
C ALA A 3 6.95 -36.91 55.70
N ASN A 4 6.36 -37.55 54.68
CA ASN A 4 6.40 -38.95 54.24
C ASN A 4 6.25 -39.13 52.72
N SER A 5 6.86 -40.20 52.22
CA SER A 5 6.64 -40.85 50.91
C SER A 5 5.67 -42.06 51.15
N PRO A 6 5.54 -43.17 50.35
CA PRO A 6 6.43 -43.72 49.31
C PRO A 6 5.80 -44.44 48.08
N VAL A 7 6.70 -44.89 47.16
CA VAL A 7 6.59 -46.13 46.33
C VAL A 7 5.56 -46.10 45.16
N ARG A 8 5.85 -46.61 43.94
CA ARG A 8 6.76 -47.71 43.51
C ARG A 8 7.37 -47.47 42.09
N SER A 9 8.56 -48.02 41.85
CA SER A 9 9.26 -48.19 40.54
C SER A 9 9.31 -49.72 40.19
N PRO A 10 10.12 -50.31 39.25
CA PRO A 10 11.25 -49.82 38.45
C PRO A 10 11.41 -50.43 37.00
N SER A 11 12.63 -50.28 36.43
CA SER A 11 13.30 -51.14 35.41
C SER A 11 12.87 -51.00 33.92
N SER A 12 13.72 -51.22 32.90
CA SER A 12 15.14 -51.68 32.86
C SER A 12 15.93 -51.12 31.65
N LEU A 13 17.25 -51.35 31.60
CA LEU A 13 18.19 -50.93 30.53
C LEU A 13 18.52 -52.05 29.52
N ASP A 14 18.99 -51.63 28.33
CA ASP A 14 19.95 -52.22 27.36
C ASP A 14 20.13 -53.74 27.16
N LEU A 15 20.25 -54.17 25.88
CA LEU A 15 21.03 -55.35 25.48
C LEU A 15 21.48 -55.36 24.00
N LEU A 16 22.79 -55.11 23.78
CA LEU A 16 23.77 -55.72 22.85
C LEU A 16 23.51 -55.97 21.32
N ILE A 17 24.50 -56.25 20.45
CA ILE A 17 25.88 -55.71 20.17
C ILE A 17 26.55 -56.48 18.98
N ALA A 18 27.66 -55.95 18.42
CA ALA A 18 28.66 -56.60 17.53
C ALA A 18 28.25 -56.89 16.05
N ALA A 19 29.17 -56.96 15.06
CA ALA A 19 30.64 -56.69 14.98
C ALA A 19 30.99 -56.22 13.53
N GLY A 20 32.18 -55.68 13.17
CA GLY A 20 33.42 -55.34 13.89
C GLY A 20 34.24 -54.27 13.10
N ILE A 21 35.25 -53.59 13.68
CA ILE A 21 36.70 -53.94 13.68
C ILE A 21 37.31 -53.88 12.24
N SER A 22 38.32 -53.05 11.89
CA SER A 22 39.60 -52.80 12.59
C SER A 22 40.41 -51.52 12.14
N LEU A 23 41.30 -51.03 13.03
CA LEU A 23 42.60 -50.32 12.84
C LEU A 23 42.73 -48.90 12.19
N ASP A 24 42.98 -47.88 13.03
CA ASP A 24 44.28 -47.15 13.28
C ASP A 24 45.26 -46.74 12.14
N PRO A 25 46.19 -45.75 12.33
CA PRO A 25 46.26 -44.55 13.22
C PRO A 25 46.77 -43.29 12.40
N PRO A 26 47.54 -42.25 12.86
CA PRO A 26 47.95 -41.77 14.22
C PRO A 26 47.91 -40.21 14.51
N LEU A 27 47.96 -39.86 15.81
CA LEU A 27 48.74 -38.80 16.56
C LEU A 27 49.21 -37.47 15.86
N LEU A 28 49.32 -36.27 16.47
CA LEU A 28 49.41 -35.71 17.85
C LEU A 28 48.71 -34.30 17.94
N ALA A 29 48.73 -33.50 19.02
CA ALA A 29 48.48 -33.65 20.49
C ALA A 29 48.77 -32.32 21.27
N GLU A 30 47.91 -31.95 22.24
CA GLU A 30 48.18 -31.14 23.48
C GLU A 30 48.70 -29.66 23.38
N ALA A 31 48.58 -28.77 24.38
CA ALA A 31 48.28 -28.87 25.83
C ALA A 31 47.52 -27.62 26.41
N ASP A 32 47.27 -27.60 27.74
CA ASP A 32 46.46 -26.62 28.51
C ASP A 32 47.06 -26.30 29.91
N GLU A 33 46.66 -25.19 30.57
CA GLU A 33 46.84 -24.84 32.03
C GLU A 33 48.31 -24.71 32.60
N PRO A 34 48.58 -24.23 33.86
CA PRO A 34 47.71 -23.74 34.95
C PRO A 34 48.08 -22.37 35.63
N MET A 35 47.29 -21.98 36.66
CA MET A 35 47.37 -20.84 37.61
C MET A 35 48.60 -20.81 38.59
N PRO A 36 48.63 -20.03 39.72
CA PRO A 36 48.58 -18.56 40.00
C PRO A 36 49.92 -18.12 40.70
N PRO A 37 50.08 -17.22 41.72
CA PRO A 37 49.26 -16.14 42.35
C PRO A 37 50.08 -14.81 42.61
N SER A 38 49.69 -14.02 43.63
CA SER A 38 50.40 -12.86 44.28
C SER A 38 50.56 -11.56 43.47
N SER A 39 50.77 -10.36 44.04
CA SER A 39 50.23 -9.60 45.21
C SER A 39 51.20 -8.43 45.49
N GLY A 40 50.68 -7.22 45.68
CA GLY A 40 51.45 -5.96 45.81
C GLY A 40 50.87 -4.91 44.85
N ASP A 41 50.46 -3.72 45.27
CA ASP A 41 51.17 -2.66 46.03
C ASP A 41 52.18 -1.92 45.12
N ASP A 42 52.14 -0.60 44.95
CA ASP A 42 51.14 0.40 45.41
C ASP A 42 51.36 1.73 44.62
N LEU A 43 50.54 2.75 44.91
CA LEU A 43 50.82 4.19 44.80
C LEU A 43 51.12 4.85 43.43
N LEU A 44 50.28 5.85 43.12
CA LEU A 44 50.59 7.11 42.43
C LEU A 44 51.06 7.04 40.94
N GLY A 45 50.66 7.93 40.03
CA GLY A 45 49.87 9.16 40.16
C GLY A 45 50.65 10.36 39.65
N GLY A 46 50.12 11.05 38.63
CA GLY A 46 50.69 12.30 38.11
C GLY A 46 50.79 12.36 36.59
N SER A 47 49.94 13.17 35.97
CA SER A 47 50.16 13.69 34.62
C SER A 47 51.20 14.81 34.65
N GLY A 48 52.24 14.72 33.81
CA GLY A 48 53.24 15.77 33.57
C GLY A 48 53.55 15.85 32.08
N ALA A 49 53.95 17.02 31.59
CA ALA A 49 54.05 17.32 30.16
C ALA A 49 55.21 18.28 29.83
N LEU A 50 55.41 18.47 28.51
CA LEU A 50 56.13 19.55 27.81
C LEU A 50 57.64 19.37 27.50
N ASP A 51 57.95 19.86 26.28
CA ASP A 51 59.20 20.42 25.72
C ASP A 51 60.45 19.49 25.54
N ASP A 52 61.38 19.73 24.61
CA ASP A 52 61.64 20.92 23.75
C ASP A 52 62.26 20.56 22.34
N ASP A 53 62.57 21.57 21.50
CA ASP A 53 63.11 21.56 20.11
C ASP A 53 64.68 21.29 20.08
N PRO A 54 65.59 21.69 19.12
CA PRO A 54 65.50 22.39 17.82
C PRO A 54 66.46 21.93 16.65
N VAL A 55 66.52 22.76 15.58
CA VAL A 55 67.66 23.07 14.64
C VAL A 55 67.59 22.61 13.15
N ALA A 56 67.24 23.56 12.25
CA ALA A 56 68.02 24.23 11.15
C ALA A 56 69.06 23.46 10.24
N LEU A 57 69.49 23.88 9.02
CA LEU A 57 69.12 24.92 8.00
C LEU A 57 69.98 24.77 6.67
N LEU A 58 69.83 25.72 5.70
CA LEU A 58 70.68 26.09 4.51
C LEU A 58 70.41 25.38 3.14
N GLU A 59 70.39 26.03 1.94
CA GLU A 59 70.33 27.48 1.53
C GLU A 59 69.68 27.72 0.10
N GLU A 60 70.30 28.44 -0.87
CA GLU A 60 69.70 28.90 -2.17
C GLU A 60 69.94 27.92 -3.38
N VAL A 61 70.21 28.20 -4.69
CA VAL A 61 70.75 29.34 -5.47
C VAL A 61 70.22 29.40 -6.93
N ARG A 62 69.38 30.41 -7.22
CA ARG A 62 69.31 31.33 -8.42
C ARG A 62 68.96 30.93 -9.88
N ARG A 63 67.98 31.71 -10.38
CA ARG A 63 67.83 32.40 -11.71
C ARG A 63 67.35 31.61 -12.96
N SER A 64 66.57 32.17 -13.91
CA SER A 64 65.55 33.25 -13.89
C SER A 64 64.82 33.47 -15.25
N ALA A 65 63.48 33.40 -15.27
CA ALA A 65 62.52 34.04 -16.23
C ALA A 65 62.51 33.62 -17.74
N PRO A 66 61.44 33.88 -18.54
CA PRO A 66 60.06 34.35 -18.22
C PRO A 66 58.87 33.58 -18.92
N ALA A 67 57.63 34.01 -18.60
CA ALA A 67 56.43 34.07 -19.46
C ALA A 67 55.57 32.80 -19.81
N SER A 68 54.56 32.52 -18.94
CA SER A 68 53.10 32.38 -19.19
C SER A 68 52.54 31.50 -20.34
N PRO A 69 51.21 31.26 -20.46
CA PRO A 69 50.06 31.42 -19.53
C PRO A 69 49.64 30.03 -18.96
N ASN A 70 48.38 29.60 -18.72
CA ASN A 70 47.24 30.02 -17.86
C ASN A 70 46.35 28.75 -17.65
N LYS A 71 45.32 28.62 -16.80
CA LYS A 71 44.90 29.08 -15.44
C LYS A 71 43.58 28.31 -15.14
N ALA A 72 43.19 27.95 -13.91
CA ALA A 72 43.85 28.02 -12.61
C ALA A 72 43.28 26.93 -11.66
N SER A 73 44.09 26.50 -10.69
CA SER A 73 43.64 25.93 -9.40
C SER A 73 43.57 27.09 -8.36
N LEU A 74 43.16 26.97 -7.09
CA LEU A 74 43.29 25.90 -6.08
C LEU A 74 42.23 26.10 -4.96
N SER A 75 42.29 25.26 -3.93
CA SER A 75 41.49 25.27 -2.70
C SER A 75 41.63 26.55 -1.84
N TYR A 76 40.66 26.82 -0.95
CA TYR A 76 40.80 26.58 0.51
C TYR A 76 39.46 26.66 1.27
N GLN A 77 39.50 26.41 2.58
CA GLN A 77 38.36 26.25 3.51
C GLN A 77 37.55 27.53 3.75
N PHE A 78 36.33 27.36 4.29
CA PHE A 78 35.68 28.33 5.18
C PHE A 78 34.85 27.63 6.26
N ASP A 79 35.17 27.90 7.53
CA ASP A 79 34.21 27.91 8.63
C ASP A 79 33.41 29.26 8.61
N ASP A 80 32.67 29.58 9.67
CA ASP A 80 31.76 30.74 9.83
C ASP A 80 30.46 30.67 9.00
N LEU A 81 29.43 29.99 9.53
CA LEU A 81 28.02 30.18 9.12
C LEU A 81 27.13 30.86 10.18
N GLU A 82 27.66 31.21 11.37
CA GLU A 82 26.89 31.92 12.41
C GLU A 82 27.04 33.46 12.37
N LYS A 83 28.09 34.01 11.75
CA LYS A 83 28.33 35.47 11.75
C LYS A 83 27.59 36.28 10.68
N PHE A 84 26.99 35.66 9.66
CA PHE A 84 26.39 36.42 8.55
C PHE A 84 24.96 36.93 8.79
N ARG A 85 24.42 36.80 10.01
CA ARG A 85 23.04 37.19 10.33
C ARG A 85 22.85 38.55 11.01
N MET A 86 23.92 39.32 11.26
CA MET A 86 23.83 40.55 12.06
C MET A 86 24.64 41.77 11.56
N GLN A 87 25.03 41.86 10.27
CA GLN A 87 25.89 42.98 9.83
C GLN A 87 25.73 43.51 8.39
N VAL A 88 24.50 43.73 7.90
CA VAL A 88 24.26 44.62 6.74
C VAL A 88 23.14 45.63 7.04
N ALA A 89 23.48 46.67 7.80
CA ALA A 89 22.58 47.78 8.12
C ALA A 89 23.31 49.15 8.12
N ALA A 90 24.13 49.42 7.10
CA ALA A 90 24.73 50.73 6.88
C ALA A 90 25.15 50.95 5.40
N LEU A 91 25.21 52.23 5.01
CA LEU A 91 25.94 52.77 3.84
C LEU A 91 25.62 52.23 2.44
N ARG A 92 24.72 52.92 1.73
CA ARG A 92 25.03 53.49 0.40
C ARG A 92 24.39 54.86 0.25
N CYS A 93 25.19 55.86 -0.10
CA CYS A 93 24.74 57.16 -0.59
C CYS A 93 25.14 57.33 -2.06
N SER A 94 24.41 58.22 -2.72
CA SER A 94 24.69 58.99 -3.95
C SER A 94 26.17 59.36 -4.20
N PRO A 95 26.60 59.72 -5.44
CA PRO A 95 25.80 60.58 -6.35
C PRO A 95 25.92 60.42 -7.88
N ASP A 96 25.07 61.19 -8.58
CA ASP A 96 25.24 61.87 -9.90
C ASP A 96 25.63 61.04 -11.15
N ALA A 97 25.15 61.30 -12.38
CA ALA A 97 24.09 62.16 -12.94
C ALA A 97 23.73 61.58 -14.36
N GLU A 98 23.01 62.16 -15.33
CA GLU A 98 22.45 63.51 -15.58
C GLU A 98 20.99 63.43 -16.13
N SER A 99 20.65 64.26 -17.13
CA SER A 99 19.37 64.39 -17.86
C SER A 99 19.68 64.55 -19.38
N PRO A 100 18.78 64.91 -20.34
CA PRO A 100 17.41 65.46 -20.20
C PRO A 100 16.30 64.79 -21.05
N TYR A 101 15.04 64.92 -20.58
CA TYR A 101 13.88 65.37 -21.38
C TYR A 101 12.61 65.40 -20.49
N MET A 102 12.17 66.60 -20.10
CA MET A 102 10.97 66.99 -19.32
C MET A 102 10.83 68.53 -19.49
N PRO A 103 9.69 69.21 -19.21
CA PRO A 103 8.70 68.91 -18.16
C PRO A 103 7.22 68.90 -18.59
N PHE A 104 6.33 68.46 -17.70
CA PHE A 104 5.08 69.18 -17.32
C PHE A 104 4.33 68.48 -16.16
N THR A 105 4.16 69.22 -15.05
CA THR A 105 3.35 68.89 -13.85
C THR A 105 2.95 70.21 -13.18
N SER A 106 1.78 70.43 -12.56
CA SER A 106 0.57 69.61 -12.40
C SER A 106 -0.54 70.44 -11.71
N VAL A 107 -1.79 69.96 -11.71
CA VAL A 107 -2.96 70.42 -10.90
C VAL A 107 -3.72 71.67 -11.40
N GLY A 108 -5.05 71.54 -11.38
CA GLY A 108 -6.11 72.54 -11.59
C GLY A 108 -7.45 71.79 -11.75
N GLU A 109 -8.59 72.20 -11.20
CA GLU A 109 -8.90 73.37 -10.36
C GLU A 109 -9.86 72.97 -9.22
N THR A 110 -9.68 73.54 -8.03
CA THR A 110 -10.75 74.43 -7.52
C THR A 110 -10.35 75.84 -7.95
N ARG A 111 -11.30 76.63 -8.47
CA ARG A 111 -11.09 78.06 -8.76
C ARG A 111 -10.72 78.78 -7.46
N GLU A 112 -9.96 79.88 -7.47
CA GLU A 112 -9.97 80.96 -8.46
C GLU A 112 -8.63 81.74 -8.51
N LEU A 113 -8.28 82.24 -9.71
CA LEU A 113 -7.42 83.40 -10.10
C LEU A 113 -6.23 83.94 -9.24
N GLU A 114 -5.14 84.24 -9.96
CA GLU A 114 -4.08 85.27 -9.73
C GLU A 114 -2.98 85.07 -8.64
N GLY A 115 -1.73 85.50 -8.95
CA GLY A 115 -0.61 85.67 -7.99
C GLY A 115 0.79 85.20 -8.47
N GLN A 116 1.83 86.05 -8.39
CA GLN A 116 3.19 85.82 -8.94
C GLN A 116 4.33 85.61 -7.90
N MET A 117 5.41 84.94 -8.35
CA MET A 117 6.86 85.13 -8.05
C MET A 117 7.58 84.64 -6.76
N ASP A 118 8.71 83.94 -7.02
CA ASP A 118 10.07 83.96 -6.45
C ASP A 118 10.39 83.81 -4.93
N GLY A 119 11.57 83.23 -4.61
CA GLY A 119 12.21 83.38 -3.27
C GLY A 119 13.16 82.26 -2.77
N ALA A 120 14.40 82.22 -3.24
CA ALA A 120 15.40 81.16 -2.99
C ALA A 120 16.04 81.03 -1.57
N ALA A 121 16.59 79.82 -1.32
CA ALA A 121 17.92 79.53 -0.70
C ALA A 121 18.16 79.32 0.83
N SER A 122 18.83 78.17 1.10
CA SER A 122 20.08 78.02 1.91
C SER A 122 20.14 77.52 3.38
N LEU A 123 21.20 76.74 3.61
CA LEU A 123 22.04 76.54 4.83
C LEU A 123 21.55 75.76 6.08
N LYS A 124 22.08 74.52 6.18
CA LYS A 124 22.77 73.84 7.32
C LYS A 124 23.44 74.76 8.39
N PRO A 125 23.98 74.22 9.53
CA PRO A 125 23.71 72.96 10.27
C PRO A 125 23.70 73.13 11.83
N VAL A 126 23.74 72.03 12.62
CA VAL A 126 24.66 71.72 13.76
C VAL A 126 24.04 70.80 14.84
N SER A 127 24.91 69.99 15.44
CA SER A 127 24.80 68.76 16.23
C SER A 127 24.17 68.76 17.64
N SER A 128 23.97 67.51 18.14
CA SER A 128 24.18 67.01 19.52
C SER A 128 23.28 67.49 20.68
N GLY A 129 22.92 66.65 21.67
CA GLY A 129 23.11 65.19 21.77
C GLY A 129 22.96 64.60 23.20
N ARG A 130 22.77 63.27 23.25
CA ARG A 130 23.09 62.28 24.33
C ARG A 130 22.71 62.55 25.81
N VAL A 131 22.17 61.48 26.44
CA VAL A 131 21.96 61.27 27.91
C VAL A 131 20.80 62.09 28.51
N GLY A 132 19.92 61.52 29.35
CA GLY A 132 19.78 60.11 29.74
C GLY A 132 18.66 59.85 30.78
N GLU A 133 18.46 58.56 31.06
CA GLU A 133 17.85 57.92 32.25
C GLU A 133 16.58 58.47 32.97
N ASN A 134 15.64 57.53 33.09
CA ASN A 134 14.88 57.18 34.31
C ASN A 134 13.72 58.05 34.85
N ALA A 135 12.52 57.49 34.63
CA ALA A 135 11.53 57.13 35.64
C ALA A 135 10.44 58.14 36.07
N ASN A 136 9.21 57.58 36.19
CA ASN A 136 8.17 57.85 37.20
C ASN A 136 7.73 59.32 37.42
N SER A 137 6.43 59.69 37.39
CA SER A 137 5.23 58.88 37.63
C SER A 137 3.92 59.66 37.41
N VAL A 138 2.83 58.92 37.17
CA VAL A 138 1.46 59.17 37.71
C VAL A 138 0.79 60.53 37.40
N ALA A 139 0.03 60.51 36.30
CA ALA A 139 -1.43 60.75 36.29
C ALA A 139 -1.95 62.23 36.48
N PRO A 140 -3.27 62.49 36.70
CA PRO A 140 -4.08 63.25 35.71
C PRO A 140 -4.80 64.46 36.41
N PRO A 141 -6.01 64.99 36.07
CA PRO A 141 -7.00 64.62 35.03
C PRO A 141 -7.83 65.77 34.37
N THR A 142 -8.87 65.36 33.61
CA THR A 142 -10.17 66.06 33.36
C THR A 142 -10.20 67.34 32.49
N ASN A 143 -11.25 67.68 31.73
CA ASN A 143 -12.43 66.96 31.15
C ASN A 143 -13.20 67.96 30.20
N VAL A 144 -14.43 67.62 29.76
CA VAL A 144 -15.58 68.51 29.40
C VAL A 144 -15.87 68.84 27.90
N LEU A 145 -16.80 68.04 27.34
CA LEU A 145 -17.98 68.37 26.48
C LEU A 145 -17.87 68.96 25.05
N ALA A 146 -18.90 68.59 24.26
CA ALA A 146 -19.33 69.15 22.95
C ALA A 146 -20.71 69.87 23.10
N PRO A 147 -21.34 70.39 22.01
CA PRO A 147 -22.50 69.67 21.44
C PRO A 147 -22.74 69.83 19.90
N ILE A 148 -23.89 69.32 19.42
CA ILE A 148 -24.29 69.06 18.01
C ILE A 148 -25.60 69.84 17.65
N PRO A 149 -25.77 70.31 16.39
CA PRO A 149 -26.92 69.93 15.51
C PRO A 149 -26.47 69.82 14.01
N ASP A 150 -27.27 69.64 12.93
CA ASP A 150 -28.72 69.49 12.69
C ASP A 150 -29.04 68.76 11.34
N LYS A 151 -30.28 68.22 11.20
CA LYS A 151 -31.11 67.97 9.98
C LYS A 151 -30.68 67.13 8.74
N GLN A 152 -31.74 66.69 8.04
CA GLN A 152 -31.87 65.82 6.85
C GLN A 152 -32.60 66.62 5.70
N PRO A 153 -33.27 66.08 4.64
CA PRO A 153 -33.42 64.70 4.10
C PRO A 153 -33.43 64.55 2.54
N THR A 154 -33.87 63.37 2.05
CA THR A 154 -34.51 63.03 0.73
C THR A 154 -33.73 62.41 -0.46
N LEU A 155 -34.50 61.64 -1.24
CA LEU A 155 -34.25 60.84 -2.47
C LEU A 155 -34.86 61.58 -3.71
N PRO A 156 -34.77 61.15 -5.00
CA PRO A 156 -34.60 59.79 -5.54
C PRO A 156 -33.72 59.62 -6.82
N ALA A 157 -33.81 58.45 -7.48
CA ALA A 157 -33.19 58.11 -8.78
C ALA A 157 -34.15 58.34 -9.98
N PRO A 158 -33.66 58.22 -11.24
CA PRO A 158 -33.98 57.00 -12.02
C PRO A 158 -32.85 56.50 -12.98
N ARG A 159 -33.11 55.39 -13.68
CA ARG A 159 -32.29 54.84 -14.79
C ARG A 159 -32.78 55.33 -16.18
N PRO A 160 -32.07 55.01 -17.29
CA PRO A 160 -32.15 53.69 -17.94
C PRO A 160 -30.76 53.04 -18.18
N ASP A 161 -30.64 52.04 -19.06
CA ASP A 161 -30.60 50.60 -18.70
C ASP A 161 -29.91 49.80 -19.84
N LEU A 162 -30.29 48.53 -20.10
CA LEU A 162 -29.83 47.66 -21.22
C LEU A 162 -28.39 47.05 -21.08
N PRO A 163 -28.06 45.89 -21.73
CA PRO A 163 -27.91 44.69 -20.88
C PRO A 163 -26.81 43.64 -21.21
N LEU A 164 -26.76 42.58 -20.39
CA LEU A 164 -26.37 41.16 -20.65
C LEU A 164 -24.89 40.73 -20.92
N TYR A 165 -24.48 39.74 -20.10
CA TYR A 165 -23.71 38.50 -20.42
C TYR A 165 -22.15 38.42 -20.47
N ARG A 166 -21.61 37.61 -19.53
CA ARG A 166 -20.95 36.29 -19.69
C ARG A 166 -20.41 35.91 -21.11
N SER A 167 -19.28 35.21 -21.30
CA SER A 167 -18.42 34.36 -20.40
C SER A 167 -17.00 34.19 -21.01
N LYS A 168 -15.89 33.96 -20.26
CA LYS A 168 -15.42 32.69 -19.61
C LYS A 168 -15.52 31.41 -20.51
N PRO A 169 -14.74 30.31 -20.32
CA PRO A 169 -13.53 30.09 -19.47
C PRO A 169 -12.47 29.07 -20.04
N ASP A 170 -11.57 28.56 -19.18
CA ASP A 170 -11.12 27.14 -19.00
C ASP A 170 -10.17 26.42 -19.99
N SER A 171 -9.37 25.40 -19.57
CA SER A 171 -8.85 25.00 -18.22
C SER A 171 -7.73 23.89 -18.28
N LEU A 172 -7.09 23.52 -17.14
CA LEU A 172 -6.25 22.29 -16.88
C LEU A 172 -4.93 22.05 -17.68
N LYS A 173 -3.65 21.90 -17.24
CA LYS A 173 -2.79 21.97 -15.99
C LYS A 173 -1.33 22.42 -16.45
N PRO A 174 -0.16 22.42 -15.72
CA PRO A 174 0.35 21.58 -14.60
C PRO A 174 1.19 22.35 -13.50
N ASN A 175 2.46 21.96 -13.22
CA ASN A 175 3.50 22.49 -12.29
C ASN A 175 4.86 21.81 -12.66
N PRO A 176 6.05 22.12 -12.08
CA PRO A 176 6.48 23.13 -11.07
C PRO A 176 7.47 24.16 -11.72
N PRO A 177 8.54 24.74 -11.11
CA PRO A 177 8.98 24.92 -9.70
C PRO A 177 9.29 26.38 -9.30
N SER A 178 10.02 26.60 -8.19
CA SER A 178 10.37 27.93 -7.63
C SER A 178 11.76 28.45 -8.05
N ALA A 179 11.80 29.60 -8.71
CA ALA A 179 12.97 30.47 -8.80
C ALA A 179 12.57 31.88 -8.32
N THR A 180 13.27 32.41 -7.31
CA THR A 180 12.98 33.74 -6.74
C THR A 180 13.57 34.84 -7.64
N LEU A 181 12.74 35.36 -8.53
CA LEU A 181 13.05 36.51 -9.38
C LEU A 181 12.92 37.82 -8.59
N THR A 182 13.90 38.71 -8.72
CA THR A 182 14.12 39.80 -7.75
C THR A 182 13.75 41.21 -8.25
N SER A 183 13.36 41.38 -9.51
CA SER A 183 12.90 42.68 -10.04
C SER A 183 11.40 42.71 -10.41
N LYS A 184 10.79 43.91 -10.37
CA LYS A 184 9.42 44.13 -10.87
C LYS A 184 9.24 43.77 -12.35
N GLN A 185 10.28 43.87 -13.17
CA GLN A 185 10.23 43.47 -14.58
C GLN A 185 10.23 41.95 -14.74
N GLU A 186 11.04 41.23 -13.97
CA GLU A 186 11.02 39.75 -13.98
C GLU A 186 9.74 39.20 -13.34
N ILE A 187 9.21 39.84 -12.28
CA ILE A 187 7.89 39.47 -11.74
C ILE A 187 6.80 39.70 -12.80
N ARG A 188 6.84 40.81 -13.56
CA ARG A 188 5.89 41.06 -14.65
C ARG A 188 6.06 40.07 -15.81
N LYS A 189 7.30 39.70 -16.14
CA LYS A 189 7.62 38.65 -17.12
C LYS A 189 7.15 37.26 -16.65
N TYR A 190 7.35 36.93 -15.38
CA TYR A 190 6.89 35.69 -14.77
C TYR A 190 5.37 35.62 -14.71
N VAL A 191 4.70 36.71 -14.34
CA VAL A 191 3.23 36.81 -14.42
C VAL A 191 2.76 36.60 -15.87
N LEU A 192 3.37 37.26 -16.86
CA LEU A 192 3.04 37.04 -18.27
C LEU A 192 3.35 35.63 -18.76
N GLU A 193 4.44 34.99 -18.31
CA GLU A 193 4.78 33.61 -18.63
C GLU A 193 3.85 32.61 -17.92
N GLN A 194 3.36 32.92 -16.71
CA GLN A 194 2.37 32.11 -16.02
C GLN A 194 0.97 32.34 -16.60
N GLU A 195 0.61 33.55 -17.03
CA GLU A 195 -0.64 33.84 -17.77
C GLU A 195 -0.63 33.16 -19.15
N ALA A 196 0.49 33.17 -19.87
CA ALA A 196 0.66 32.45 -21.13
C ALA A 196 0.65 30.93 -20.92
N LYS A 197 1.36 30.42 -19.92
CA LYS A 197 1.25 29.01 -19.51
C LYS A 197 -0.18 28.66 -19.14
N ILE A 198 -0.89 29.54 -18.42
CA ILE A 198 -2.31 29.38 -18.04
C ILE A 198 -3.22 29.44 -19.28
N ALA A 199 -2.89 30.20 -20.33
CA ALA A 199 -3.63 30.23 -21.59
C ALA A 199 -3.44 28.95 -22.43
N GLU A 200 -2.26 28.35 -22.41
CA GLU A 200 -1.94 27.10 -23.12
C GLU A 200 -2.53 25.86 -22.40
N LEU A 201 -2.33 25.81 -21.08
CA LEU A 201 -3.14 25.10 -20.07
C LEU A 201 -4.62 25.19 -20.44
N VAL A 202 -5.17 26.41 -20.56
CA VAL A 202 -6.58 26.67 -20.91
C VAL A 202 -7.02 25.98 -22.20
N ASP A 203 -6.30 26.15 -23.30
CA ASP A 203 -6.73 25.56 -24.58
C ASP A 203 -6.52 24.03 -24.65
N PHE A 204 -5.70 23.44 -23.77
CA PHE A 204 -5.53 21.99 -23.63
C PHE A 204 -6.80 21.30 -23.11
N THR A 205 -7.36 21.68 -21.96
CA THR A 205 -8.59 20.98 -21.50
C THR A 205 -9.83 21.45 -22.24
N ARG A 206 -9.82 22.58 -22.96
CA ARG A 206 -10.82 22.84 -24.03
C ARG A 206 -10.75 21.79 -25.14
N LYS A 207 -9.55 21.38 -25.56
CA LYS A 207 -9.37 20.31 -26.56
C LYS A 207 -9.76 18.94 -26.00
N GLU A 208 -9.37 18.60 -24.77
CA GLU A 208 -9.80 17.36 -24.12
C GLU A 208 -11.32 17.34 -23.86
N GLU A 209 -11.94 18.43 -23.39
CA GLU A 209 -13.39 18.49 -23.17
C GLU A 209 -14.16 18.39 -24.51
N ARG A 210 -13.65 18.99 -25.61
CA ARG A 210 -14.18 18.77 -26.97
C ARG A 210 -14.01 17.31 -27.45
N LYS A 211 -12.93 16.64 -27.06
CA LYS A 211 -12.65 15.23 -27.37
C LYS A 211 -13.55 14.30 -26.55
N TYR A 212 -13.74 14.53 -25.26
CA TYR A 212 -14.72 13.82 -24.43
C TYR A 212 -16.16 14.08 -24.88
N LYS A 213 -16.51 15.31 -25.30
CA LYS A 213 -17.79 15.61 -25.96
C LYS A 213 -17.95 14.91 -27.31
N ARG A 214 -16.87 14.72 -28.09
CA ARG A 214 -16.89 13.87 -29.31
C ARG A 214 -17.08 12.39 -28.98
N ILE A 215 -16.40 11.86 -27.97
CA ILE A 215 -16.56 10.46 -27.53
C ILE A 215 -17.97 10.22 -27.00
N GLY A 216 -18.50 11.13 -26.17
CA GLY A 216 -19.88 11.12 -25.71
C GLY A 216 -20.90 11.23 -26.86
N ALA A 217 -20.66 12.11 -27.85
CA ALA A 217 -21.51 12.21 -29.02
C ALA A 217 -21.49 10.96 -29.91
N MET A 218 -20.34 10.30 -30.07
CA MET A 218 -20.25 9.01 -30.77
C MET A 218 -20.98 7.91 -30.00
N ARG A 219 -20.86 7.86 -28.67
CA ARG A 219 -21.58 6.90 -27.82
C ARG A 219 -23.10 7.12 -27.91
N VAL A 220 -23.57 8.34 -27.71
CA VAL A 220 -24.98 8.72 -27.89
C VAL A 220 -25.49 8.47 -29.32
N ALA A 221 -24.64 8.54 -30.35
CA ALA A 221 -25.00 8.17 -31.71
C ALA A 221 -25.12 6.65 -31.91
N GLN A 222 -24.28 5.84 -31.25
CA GLN A 222 -24.44 4.37 -31.20
C GLN A 222 -25.68 3.98 -30.40
N ASP A 223 -25.90 4.58 -29.24
CA ASP A 223 -27.07 4.34 -28.39
C ASP A 223 -28.37 4.70 -29.13
N LYS A 224 -28.43 5.85 -29.81
CA LYS A 224 -29.57 6.19 -30.69
C LYS A 224 -29.80 5.16 -31.81
N LYS A 225 -28.74 4.57 -32.36
CA LYS A 225 -28.85 3.50 -33.38
C LYS A 225 -29.42 2.19 -32.82
N MET A 226 -29.15 1.86 -31.54
CA MET A 226 -29.84 0.74 -30.88
C MET A 226 -31.29 1.08 -30.52
N LEU A 227 -31.55 2.28 -30.01
CA LEU A 227 -32.89 2.71 -29.59
C LEU A 227 -33.88 2.87 -30.75
N ALA A 228 -33.39 3.14 -31.97
CA ALA A 228 -34.22 3.18 -33.17
C ALA A 228 -34.87 1.82 -33.49
N ARG A 229 -34.19 0.71 -33.18
CA ARG A 229 -34.67 -0.67 -33.37
C ARG A 229 -35.50 -1.19 -32.18
N ARG A 230 -35.95 -0.30 -31.30
CA ARG A 230 -36.68 -0.66 -30.06
C ARG A 230 -38.06 -0.03 -29.98
N VAL A 231 -38.98 -0.83 -29.46
CA VAL A 231 -40.37 -0.49 -29.22
C VAL A 231 -40.65 -0.68 -27.73
N VAL A 232 -41.38 0.26 -27.14
CA VAL A 232 -41.85 0.18 -25.77
C VAL A 232 -43.29 -0.31 -25.79
N VAL A 233 -43.56 -1.41 -25.09
CA VAL A 233 -44.90 -1.95 -24.84
C VAL A 233 -45.29 -1.58 -23.42
N THR A 234 -46.49 -1.03 -23.24
CA THR A 234 -47.00 -0.53 -21.95
C THR A 234 -48.43 -0.99 -21.72
N ASN A 235 -48.90 -0.92 -20.47
CA ASN A 235 -50.21 -1.45 -20.05
C ASN A 235 -50.31 -2.99 -20.09
N ILE A 236 -49.17 -3.69 -19.94
CA ILE A 236 -49.10 -5.15 -19.88
C ILE A 236 -49.61 -5.61 -18.51
N ALA A 237 -50.47 -6.63 -18.44
CA ALA A 237 -50.92 -7.22 -17.18
C ALA A 237 -49.72 -7.75 -16.37
N ALA A 238 -49.65 -7.48 -15.05
CA ALA A 238 -48.50 -7.89 -14.24
C ALA A 238 -48.33 -9.42 -14.05
N SER A 239 -49.26 -10.24 -14.55
CA SER A 239 -49.19 -11.70 -14.62
C SER A 239 -48.58 -12.24 -15.92
N ALA A 240 -48.40 -11.40 -16.95
CA ALA A 240 -47.81 -11.84 -18.22
C ALA A 240 -46.29 -12.02 -18.11
N GLY A 241 -45.81 -13.13 -18.67
CA GLY A 241 -44.41 -13.39 -18.93
C GLY A 241 -43.96 -12.86 -20.29
N GLU A 242 -42.83 -13.37 -20.77
CA GLU A 242 -42.29 -13.01 -22.07
C GLU A 242 -42.98 -13.77 -23.21
N GLU A 243 -43.43 -15.01 -22.98
CA GLU A 243 -44.09 -15.84 -23.99
C GLU A 243 -45.33 -15.17 -24.59
N GLU A 244 -46.17 -14.53 -23.76
CA GLU A 244 -47.36 -13.81 -24.23
C GLU A 244 -47.02 -12.53 -25.02
N LEU A 245 -45.80 -12.00 -24.88
CA LEU A 245 -45.29 -10.90 -25.71
C LEU A 245 -44.63 -11.41 -26.99
N TRP A 246 -43.91 -12.53 -26.95
CA TRP A 246 -43.41 -13.22 -28.14
C TRP A 246 -44.57 -13.60 -29.07
N ASP A 247 -45.70 -14.04 -28.51
CA ASP A 247 -46.92 -14.34 -29.28
C ASP A 247 -47.57 -13.09 -29.89
N VAL A 248 -47.56 -11.94 -29.20
CA VAL A 248 -48.03 -10.66 -29.77
C VAL A 248 -47.17 -10.21 -30.96
N PHE A 249 -45.87 -10.52 -30.97
CA PHE A 249 -44.96 -10.14 -32.05
C PHE A 249 -44.53 -11.30 -32.96
N ARG A 250 -45.26 -12.43 -32.95
CA ARG A 250 -44.89 -13.67 -33.66
C ARG A 250 -44.74 -13.53 -35.19
N GLU A 251 -45.33 -12.49 -35.78
CA GLU A 251 -45.21 -12.14 -37.21
C GLU A 251 -44.00 -11.21 -37.53
N TYR A 252 -43.15 -10.88 -36.54
CA TYR A 252 -42.02 -9.97 -36.67
C TYR A 252 -40.71 -10.58 -36.16
N ASP A 253 -39.58 -10.18 -36.75
CA ASP A 253 -38.23 -10.65 -36.38
C ASP A 253 -37.70 -9.96 -35.10
N VAL A 254 -38.13 -10.49 -33.95
CA VAL A 254 -37.80 -9.98 -32.61
C VAL A 254 -36.45 -10.54 -32.13
N ALA A 255 -35.50 -9.65 -31.89
CA ALA A 255 -34.16 -9.97 -31.40
C ALA A 255 -34.09 -10.18 -29.88
N SER A 256 -35.02 -9.59 -29.11
CA SER A 256 -35.16 -9.80 -27.66
C SER A 256 -36.38 -9.08 -27.10
N ILE A 257 -36.98 -9.66 -26.06
CA ILE A 257 -37.96 -9.02 -25.18
C ILE A 257 -37.32 -8.87 -23.80
N ILE A 258 -37.59 -7.76 -23.11
CA ILE A 258 -37.14 -7.50 -21.73
C ILE A 258 -38.29 -6.83 -20.98
N ILE A 259 -38.89 -7.50 -19.99
CA ILE A 259 -39.98 -6.92 -19.18
C ILE A 259 -39.41 -6.17 -17.98
N LEU A 260 -39.73 -4.89 -17.87
CA LEU A 260 -39.25 -4.02 -16.81
C LEU A 260 -39.91 -4.40 -15.47
N GLU A 261 -39.14 -4.34 -14.38
CA GLU A 261 -39.62 -4.68 -13.04
C GLU A 261 -40.52 -3.60 -12.43
N GLU A 262 -40.38 -2.34 -12.88
CA GLU A 262 -41.24 -1.24 -12.47
C GLU A 262 -42.72 -1.53 -12.79
N ARG A 263 -43.54 -1.62 -11.73
CA ARG A 263 -44.99 -1.75 -11.81
C ARG A 263 -45.62 -0.39 -11.55
N HIS A 264 -46.57 0.04 -12.40
CA HIS A 264 -47.31 1.26 -12.13
C HIS A 264 -48.16 1.10 -10.86
N PRO A 265 -47.90 1.84 -9.75
CA PRO A 265 -48.37 1.45 -8.41
C PRO A 265 -49.88 1.25 -8.27
N ILE A 266 -50.65 2.07 -9.00
CA ILE A 266 -52.12 2.10 -8.93
C ILE A 266 -52.77 1.00 -9.79
N ASN A 267 -52.17 0.64 -10.93
CA ASN A 267 -52.87 -0.09 -11.99
C ASN A 267 -52.44 -1.57 -12.13
N ARG A 268 -51.41 -2.02 -11.38
CA ARG A 268 -50.82 -3.37 -11.50
C ARG A 268 -50.46 -3.76 -12.94
N THR A 269 -49.94 -2.82 -13.73
CA THR A 269 -49.41 -3.07 -15.07
C THR A 269 -47.91 -2.80 -15.16
N ARG A 270 -47.25 -3.50 -16.09
CA ARG A 270 -45.82 -3.41 -16.41
C ARG A 270 -45.60 -2.77 -17.79
N ALA A 271 -44.34 -2.51 -18.09
CA ALA A 271 -43.84 -2.18 -19.42
C ALA A 271 -42.75 -3.16 -19.84
N ALA A 272 -42.51 -3.28 -21.15
CA ALA A 272 -41.45 -4.09 -21.73
C ALA A 272 -40.78 -3.36 -22.89
N TYR A 273 -39.50 -3.67 -23.13
CA TYR A 273 -38.80 -3.30 -24.35
C TYR A 273 -38.73 -4.51 -25.28
N VAL A 274 -39.13 -4.30 -26.53
CA VAL A 274 -39.00 -5.28 -27.61
C VAL A 274 -37.98 -4.72 -28.61
N SER A 275 -36.93 -5.48 -28.87
CA SER A 275 -35.86 -5.15 -29.81
C SER A 275 -36.05 -5.96 -31.08
N PHE A 276 -35.85 -5.32 -32.24
CA PHE A 276 -35.95 -5.97 -33.56
C PHE A 276 -34.58 -5.95 -34.23
N HIS A 277 -34.37 -6.82 -35.22
CA HIS A 277 -33.11 -6.86 -35.95
C HIS A 277 -32.87 -5.60 -36.82
N ASP A 278 -33.92 -4.92 -37.27
CA ASP A 278 -33.88 -3.66 -38.03
C ASP A 278 -34.86 -2.57 -37.49
N GLU A 279 -34.88 -1.41 -38.15
CA GLU A 279 -35.65 -0.22 -37.76
C GLU A 279 -37.04 -0.14 -38.44
N GLU A 280 -37.21 -0.75 -39.61
CA GLU A 280 -38.45 -0.75 -40.37
C GLU A 280 -39.45 -1.75 -39.77
N THR A 281 -38.99 -2.94 -39.38
CA THR A 281 -39.76 -3.92 -38.59
C THR A 281 -40.19 -3.33 -37.24
N ALA A 282 -39.30 -2.61 -36.53
CA ALA A 282 -39.65 -1.91 -35.30
C ALA A 282 -40.73 -0.83 -35.52
N LEU A 283 -40.65 -0.07 -36.62
CA LEU A 283 -41.66 0.93 -36.98
C LEU A 283 -42.98 0.30 -37.44
N ALA A 284 -42.96 -0.86 -38.08
CA ALA A 284 -44.15 -1.63 -38.45
C ALA A 284 -44.85 -2.19 -37.21
N ALA A 285 -44.12 -2.93 -36.36
CA ALA A 285 -44.62 -3.48 -35.09
C ALA A 285 -45.18 -2.39 -34.16
N SER A 286 -44.63 -1.16 -34.21
CA SER A 286 -45.16 -0.03 -33.42
C SER A 286 -46.58 0.41 -33.75
N LYS A 287 -47.15 -0.05 -34.88
CA LYS A 287 -48.52 0.25 -35.32
C LYS A 287 -49.52 -0.86 -34.96
N LEU A 288 -49.03 -1.99 -34.45
CA LEU A 288 -49.85 -3.12 -34.04
C LEU A 288 -50.83 -2.72 -32.93
N LYS A 289 -52.04 -3.27 -32.98
CA LYS A 289 -52.98 -3.29 -31.85
C LYS A 289 -53.07 -4.73 -31.36
N ALA A 290 -52.80 -4.93 -30.08
CA ALA A 290 -52.82 -6.24 -29.46
C ALA A 290 -53.35 -6.12 -28.03
N ASP A 291 -53.94 -7.20 -27.53
CA ASP A 291 -54.45 -7.31 -26.17
C ASP A 291 -53.76 -8.49 -25.48
N VAL A 292 -53.21 -8.27 -24.29
CA VAL A 292 -52.55 -9.31 -23.47
C VAL A 292 -53.44 -9.57 -22.25
N PHE A 293 -53.90 -10.80 -22.06
CA PHE A 293 -54.95 -11.15 -21.08
C PHE A 293 -56.15 -10.20 -21.11
N CYS A 294 -56.68 -9.94 -22.31
CA CYS A 294 -57.80 -9.02 -22.57
C CYS A 294 -57.55 -7.55 -22.16
N MET A 295 -56.32 -7.16 -21.82
CA MET A 295 -55.91 -5.77 -21.62
C MET A 295 -55.18 -5.26 -22.86
N SER A 296 -55.71 -4.20 -23.48
CA SER A 296 -55.10 -3.61 -24.68
C SER A 296 -53.76 -2.96 -24.36
N VAL A 297 -52.69 -3.44 -25.00
CA VAL A 297 -51.33 -2.96 -24.78
C VAL A 297 -51.01 -1.79 -25.70
N ARG A 298 -50.31 -0.78 -25.15
CA ARG A 298 -49.90 0.42 -25.88
C ARG A 298 -48.45 0.27 -26.33
N ILE A 299 -48.31 -0.02 -27.62
CA ILE A 299 -47.05 -0.23 -28.33
C ILE A 299 -46.60 1.12 -28.95
N ARG A 300 -45.33 1.52 -28.79
CA ARG A 300 -44.77 2.81 -29.29
C ARG A 300 -43.28 2.72 -29.64
N THR A 301 -42.81 3.35 -30.72
CA THR A 301 -41.36 3.48 -30.99
C THR A 301 -40.65 4.31 -29.91
N PHE A 302 -39.42 3.92 -29.55
CA PHE A 302 -38.66 4.58 -28.49
C PHE A 302 -38.40 6.07 -28.79
N LEU A 303 -38.12 6.41 -30.05
CA LEU A 303 -37.85 7.79 -30.49
C LEU A 303 -39.00 8.78 -30.25
N LYS A 304 -40.24 8.31 -30.04
CA LYS A 304 -41.41 9.15 -29.75
C LYS A 304 -41.79 9.23 -28.26
N SER A 305 -41.11 8.51 -27.37
CA SER A 305 -41.44 8.53 -25.92
C SER A 305 -40.88 9.75 -25.19
N MET A 306 -39.77 10.33 -25.66
CA MET A 306 -39.11 11.48 -25.01
C MET A 306 -39.95 12.76 -24.95
N SER A 307 -40.97 12.93 -25.80
CA SER A 307 -41.77 14.17 -25.88
C SER A 307 -42.94 14.22 -24.88
N TYR A 308 -42.82 13.59 -23.70
CA TYR A 308 -43.88 13.55 -22.68
C TYR A 308 -43.37 13.74 -21.24
N MET A 309 -42.13 14.20 -21.07
CA MET A 309 -41.46 14.46 -19.78
C MET A 309 -40.97 15.91 -19.69
N ASP A 310 -41.79 16.86 -20.16
CA ASP A 310 -41.43 18.29 -20.12
C ASP A 310 -42.69 19.17 -19.97
N TYR A 311 -42.93 19.70 -18.76
CA TYR A 311 -43.98 20.69 -18.52
C TYR A 311 -43.69 21.65 -17.36
N ARG A 312 -42.85 22.66 -17.66
CA ARG A 312 -42.91 24.07 -17.22
C ARG A 312 -42.92 24.44 -15.72
N SER A 313 -42.15 25.49 -15.44
CA SER A 313 -42.03 26.17 -14.14
C SER A 313 -43.08 27.28 -13.92
N GLN A 314 -43.77 27.23 -12.76
CA GLN A 314 -44.27 28.36 -11.93
C GLN A 314 -45.27 29.38 -12.56
N PRO A 315 -45.96 30.27 -11.80
CA PRO A 315 -45.81 30.61 -10.36
C PRO A 315 -47.10 30.74 -9.48
N SER A 316 -46.87 30.75 -8.15
CA SER A 316 -47.49 31.62 -7.12
C SER A 316 -48.92 31.39 -6.54
N VAL A 317 -49.05 31.88 -5.28
CA VAL A 317 -50.25 32.33 -4.50
C VAL A 317 -50.96 31.34 -3.54
N MET A 318 -50.97 31.76 -2.25
CA MET A 318 -51.87 31.45 -1.10
C MET A 318 -52.08 30.02 -0.55
N GLY A 319 -51.97 29.93 0.78
CA GLY A 319 -53.13 29.61 1.62
C GLY A 319 -53.08 28.28 2.42
N PRO A 320 -53.19 28.30 3.76
CA PRO A 320 -53.19 27.08 4.58
C PRO A 320 -54.60 26.55 4.89
N ALA A 321 -54.73 25.24 5.08
CA ALA A 321 -55.89 24.61 5.71
C ALA A 321 -55.51 23.35 6.51
N THR A 322 -55.90 23.31 7.79
CA THR A 322 -55.75 22.17 8.70
C THR A 322 -57.04 21.34 8.77
N ALA A 323 -56.97 20.00 8.79
CA ALA A 323 -58.03 19.17 9.39
C ALA A 323 -57.57 17.74 9.74
N THR A 324 -57.97 17.26 10.91
CA THR A 324 -57.66 15.93 11.49
C THR A 324 -58.81 14.94 11.33
N ARG A 325 -58.51 13.61 11.30
CA ARG A 325 -59.15 12.49 12.06
C ARG A 325 -58.67 11.12 11.52
N LYS A 326 -58.12 10.22 12.35
CA LYS A 326 -58.76 9.16 13.17
C LYS A 326 -59.49 8.09 12.30
N TRP A 327 -58.94 6.87 12.16
CA TRP A 327 -59.05 5.67 13.05
C TRP A 327 -60.45 5.00 13.01
N PRO A 328 -60.64 3.65 13.20
CA PRO A 328 -59.73 2.67 13.82
C PRO A 328 -59.59 1.29 13.11
N ASN A 329 -58.97 0.33 13.80
CA ASN A 329 -58.93 -1.14 13.53
C ASN A 329 -60.32 -1.81 13.70
N PRO A 330 -60.57 -3.04 13.19
CA PRO A 330 -60.57 -4.21 14.09
C PRO A 330 -60.16 -5.58 13.48
N THR A 331 -59.98 -6.56 14.37
CA THR A 331 -59.67 -7.99 14.09
C THR A 331 -60.91 -8.88 14.26
N LEU A 332 -61.07 -9.96 13.48
CA LEU A 332 -61.80 -11.19 13.87
C LEU A 332 -61.45 -12.39 12.94
N ALA A 333 -61.92 -13.61 13.26
CA ALA A 333 -61.39 -14.89 12.76
C ALA A 333 -62.47 -15.94 12.40
N ILE A 334 -62.27 -17.22 12.76
CA ILE A 334 -63.14 -18.41 12.53
C ILE A 334 -63.02 -18.93 11.05
N LEU A 335 -62.84 -20.21 10.67
CA LEU A 335 -63.36 -21.53 11.13
C LEU A 335 -62.30 -22.66 11.23
N GLU A 336 -62.75 -23.83 11.73
CA GLU A 336 -61.95 -24.99 12.16
C GLU A 336 -61.96 -26.19 11.19
N ARG A 337 -61.03 -27.15 11.36
CA ARG A 337 -61.35 -28.54 11.80
C ARG A 337 -60.11 -29.41 12.07
N ARG A 338 -60.24 -30.30 13.05
CA ARG A 338 -59.41 -31.52 13.30
C ARG A 338 -60.32 -32.63 13.84
N PRO A 339 -59.94 -33.90 13.71
CA PRO A 339 -60.38 -34.97 14.60
C PRO A 339 -59.21 -35.61 15.38
N ASN A 340 -59.42 -35.81 16.68
CA ASN A 340 -58.99 -36.92 17.55
C ASN A 340 -57.48 -37.31 17.64
N GLY A 341 -56.86 -37.45 18.82
CA GLY A 341 -57.34 -37.16 20.17
C GLY A 341 -56.39 -37.67 21.28
N THR A 342 -56.23 -36.86 22.34
CA THR A 342 -56.10 -37.18 23.79
C THR A 342 -55.23 -38.36 24.32
N LEU A 343 -54.48 -38.27 25.44
CA LEU A 343 -54.10 -37.15 26.34
C LEU A 343 -53.00 -37.57 27.36
N PHE A 344 -52.24 -36.58 27.85
CA PHE A 344 -51.58 -36.44 29.18
C PHE A 344 -50.38 -37.26 29.70
N HIS A 345 -49.55 -36.49 30.45
CA HIS A 345 -48.71 -36.77 31.63
C HIS A 345 -47.30 -37.41 31.54
N ASN A 346 -46.31 -36.52 31.76
CA ASN A 346 -45.24 -36.54 32.77
C ASN A 346 -44.14 -37.64 32.82
N SER A 347 -43.02 -37.16 33.36
CA SER A 347 -41.97 -37.86 34.12
C SER A 347 -40.74 -38.39 33.37
N LEU A 348 -39.62 -37.84 33.82
CA LEU A 348 -38.23 -38.23 33.59
C LEU A 348 -37.95 -39.69 33.99
N HIS A 349 -37.17 -40.43 33.20
CA HIS A 349 -36.22 -41.44 33.69
C HIS A 349 -35.09 -41.66 32.65
N ILE A 350 -33.98 -42.30 33.06
CA ILE A 350 -32.64 -42.02 32.53
C ILE A 350 -31.79 -43.31 32.39
N VAL A 351 -31.20 -43.53 31.19
CA VAL A 351 -29.91 -44.26 30.92
C VAL A 351 -29.93 -45.81 31.19
N PRO A 352 -29.01 -46.67 30.65
CA PRO A 352 -27.78 -46.46 29.85
C PRO A 352 -27.62 -47.23 28.51
N GLY A 353 -26.57 -46.84 27.75
CA GLY A 353 -25.84 -47.70 26.78
C GLY A 353 -25.99 -47.27 25.31
N LEU A 354 -24.93 -47.10 24.49
CA LEU A 354 -23.47 -47.22 24.70
C LEU A 354 -22.73 -46.09 23.93
N TRP A 355 -21.50 -45.75 24.33
CA TRP A 355 -20.73 -44.62 23.80
C TRP A 355 -19.70 -45.03 22.72
N ILE A 356 -19.44 -44.11 21.77
CA ILE A 356 -18.15 -43.98 21.06
C ILE A 356 -17.78 -42.49 21.11
N ALA A 357 -16.51 -42.17 21.37
CA ALA A 357 -16.05 -40.79 21.61
C ALA A 357 -14.99 -40.34 20.61
N VAL A 358 -15.01 -39.05 20.28
CA VAL A 358 -13.95 -38.30 19.58
C VAL A 358 -13.73 -37.01 20.36
N PRO A 359 -12.49 -36.60 20.70
CA PRO A 359 -12.23 -35.55 21.70
C PRO A 359 -12.18 -34.14 21.10
N GLY A 360 -12.41 -33.10 21.93
CA GLY A 360 -11.70 -31.83 21.71
C GLY A 360 -12.36 -30.49 22.08
N THR A 361 -13.68 -30.38 22.30
CA THR A 361 -14.32 -29.07 22.56
C THR A 361 -14.99 -28.98 23.94
N TYR A 362 -14.28 -28.37 24.90
CA TYR A 362 -14.81 -28.04 26.23
C TYR A 362 -15.76 -26.82 26.20
N HIS A 363 -16.92 -26.95 25.57
CA HIS A 363 -18.02 -26.01 25.79
C HIS A 363 -18.71 -26.33 27.12
N ASN A 364 -18.45 -25.51 28.15
CA ASN A 364 -19.06 -25.64 29.47
C ASN A 364 -20.50 -25.11 29.49
N THR A 365 -21.42 -25.81 28.82
CA THR A 365 -22.83 -25.41 28.63
C THR A 365 -23.72 -25.57 29.87
N GLY A 366 -23.18 -26.03 31.00
CA GLY A 366 -23.94 -26.36 32.21
C GLY A 366 -24.11 -25.25 33.24
N ASN A 367 -23.55 -24.05 33.02
CA ASN A 367 -23.53 -23.00 34.04
C ASN A 367 -24.67 -21.96 33.89
N PRO A 368 -25.59 -21.80 34.87
CA PRO A 368 -26.72 -20.89 34.74
C PRO A 368 -26.36 -19.42 34.49
N THR A 369 -25.24 -18.93 35.04
CA THR A 369 -24.80 -17.54 34.82
C THR A 369 -24.46 -17.25 33.36
N TYR A 370 -23.82 -18.19 32.66
CA TYR A 370 -23.50 -18.05 31.24
C TYR A 370 -24.76 -17.88 30.38
N ILE A 371 -25.82 -18.65 30.69
CA ILE A 371 -27.11 -18.58 29.98
C ILE A 371 -27.79 -17.23 30.23
N MET A 372 -27.71 -16.70 31.46
CA MET A 372 -28.23 -15.36 31.79
C MET A 372 -27.46 -14.26 31.05
N GLU A 373 -26.12 -14.29 31.08
CA GLU A 373 -25.28 -13.33 30.36
C GLU A 373 -25.53 -13.33 28.84
N GLU A 374 -25.66 -14.51 28.21
CA GLU A 374 -25.93 -14.58 26.77
C GLU A 374 -27.31 -14.00 26.41
N GLN A 375 -28.30 -14.22 27.28
CA GLN A 375 -29.65 -13.66 27.10
C GLN A 375 -29.67 -12.13 27.32
N GLU A 376 -28.87 -11.59 28.24
CA GLU A 376 -28.69 -10.15 28.41
C GLU A 376 -28.02 -9.51 27.20
N ARG A 377 -26.95 -10.12 26.66
CA ARG A 377 -26.25 -9.65 25.45
C ARG A 377 -27.21 -9.60 24.24
N LYS A 378 -28.02 -10.65 24.03
CA LYS A 378 -29.08 -10.67 23.00
C LYS A 378 -30.19 -9.64 23.24
N SER A 379 -30.52 -9.36 24.50
CA SER A 379 -31.48 -8.33 24.89
C SER A 379 -30.95 -6.90 24.66
N TYR A 380 -29.62 -6.70 24.69
CA TYR A 380 -28.96 -5.46 24.28
C TYR A 380 -28.90 -5.33 22.76
N ASP A 381 -28.45 -6.36 22.04
CA ASP A 381 -28.39 -6.41 20.57
C ASP A 381 -29.73 -6.02 19.90
N ARG A 382 -30.85 -6.57 20.38
CA ARG A 382 -32.18 -6.21 19.91
C ARG A 382 -32.51 -4.72 20.11
N LYS A 383 -32.10 -4.12 21.24
CA LYS A 383 -32.31 -2.67 21.49
C LYS A 383 -31.48 -1.83 20.54
N ILE A 384 -30.27 -2.27 20.18
CA ILE A 384 -29.45 -1.61 19.16
C ILE A 384 -30.09 -1.73 17.77
N ALA A 385 -30.69 -2.88 17.43
CA ALA A 385 -31.45 -3.04 16.19
C ALA A 385 -32.68 -2.10 16.13
N GLU A 386 -33.47 -2.03 17.20
CA GLU A 386 -34.62 -1.11 17.33
C GLU A 386 -34.19 0.37 17.26
N LEU A 387 -33.09 0.73 17.93
CA LEU A 387 -32.50 2.06 17.92
C LEU A 387 -31.98 2.45 16.52
N ARG A 388 -31.37 1.51 15.79
CA ARG A 388 -30.83 1.75 14.44
C ARG A 388 -31.89 2.25 13.47
N VAL A 389 -33.10 1.71 13.51
CA VAL A 389 -34.22 2.13 12.65
C VAL A 389 -34.56 3.62 12.84
N ARG A 390 -34.39 4.15 14.06
CA ARG A 390 -34.71 5.55 14.39
C ARG A 390 -33.52 6.50 14.20
N GLU A 391 -32.33 6.10 14.64
CA GLU A 391 -31.16 6.97 14.73
C GLU A 391 -30.22 6.89 13.52
N TYR A 392 -30.24 5.78 12.78
CA TYR A 392 -29.31 5.50 11.68
C TYR A 392 -30.07 5.12 10.39
N PRO A 393 -30.97 5.99 9.88
CA PRO A 393 -31.86 5.66 8.75
C PRO A 393 -31.12 5.32 7.45
N MET A 394 -29.88 5.78 7.27
CA MET A 394 -29.03 5.42 6.12
C MET A 394 -28.57 3.95 6.11
N LEU A 395 -28.74 3.21 7.20
CA LEU A 395 -28.55 1.74 7.25
C LEU A 395 -29.86 0.97 6.99
N SER A 396 -30.98 1.65 6.79
CA SER A 396 -32.29 1.00 6.60
C SER A 396 -32.49 0.48 5.18
N ALA A 397 -33.41 -0.48 5.05
CA ALA A 397 -33.90 -0.97 3.75
C ALA A 397 -34.60 0.12 2.93
N GLU A 398 -35.24 1.09 3.58
CA GLU A 398 -36.05 2.14 2.95
C GLU A 398 -35.21 3.17 2.19
N TYR A 399 -34.04 3.55 2.72
CA TYR A 399 -33.19 4.60 2.15
C TYR A 399 -31.96 4.10 1.38
N PHE A 400 -31.40 2.94 1.74
CA PHE A 400 -30.12 2.47 1.18
C PHE A 400 -30.05 0.94 1.01
N GLN A 401 -31.20 0.32 0.66
CA GLN A 401 -31.34 -1.10 0.32
C GLN A 401 -30.84 -2.09 1.40
N GLY A 402 -30.66 -1.66 2.65
CA GLY A 402 -30.20 -2.52 3.76
C GLY A 402 -28.67 -2.64 3.83
N THR A 403 -27.96 -1.53 3.62
CA THR A 403 -26.49 -1.49 3.67
C THR A 403 -25.92 -1.95 5.02
N THR A 404 -24.99 -2.91 4.96
CA THR A 404 -24.27 -3.44 6.13
C THR A 404 -22.91 -2.74 6.24
N TYR A 405 -22.67 -2.01 7.34
CA TYR A 405 -21.46 -1.19 7.50
C TYR A 405 -20.47 -1.81 8.51
N LEU A 406 -19.21 -1.97 8.08
CA LEU A 406 -18.16 -2.72 8.79
C LEU A 406 -16.79 -2.00 8.79
N ASP A 407 -16.69 -0.72 8.41
CA ASP A 407 -15.46 0.09 8.51
C ASP A 407 -15.45 1.05 9.72
N HIS A 408 -16.11 0.67 10.82
CA HIS A 408 -16.20 1.48 12.05
C HIS A 408 -14.85 1.89 12.65
N ALA A 409 -13.79 1.08 12.46
CA ALA A 409 -12.43 1.45 12.88
C ALA A 409 -11.78 2.52 11.97
N GLY A 410 -12.36 2.80 10.80
CA GLY A 410 -12.07 3.96 9.97
C GLY A 410 -12.73 5.21 10.54
N THR A 411 -14.07 5.22 10.55
CA THR A 411 -14.94 6.31 11.02
C THR A 411 -16.24 5.73 11.60
N ALA A 412 -16.76 6.28 12.70
CA ALA A 412 -18.08 5.90 13.21
C ALA A 412 -19.21 6.58 12.41
N LEU A 413 -20.45 6.13 12.57
CA LEU A 413 -21.60 6.77 11.94
C LEU A 413 -22.28 7.72 12.93
N TYR A 414 -22.60 8.94 12.49
CA TYR A 414 -23.30 9.92 13.33
C TYR A 414 -24.79 9.60 13.45
N ALA A 415 -25.36 9.86 14.63
CA ALA A 415 -26.78 9.67 14.88
C ALA A 415 -27.61 10.82 14.29
N LYS A 416 -28.83 10.52 13.83
CA LYS A 416 -29.81 11.50 13.36
C LYS A 416 -30.08 12.58 14.42
N SER A 417 -30.39 12.15 15.66
CA SER A 417 -30.69 13.06 16.77
C SER A 417 -29.54 14.01 17.14
N LEU A 418 -28.30 13.59 16.92
CA LEU A 418 -27.10 14.43 17.09
C LEU A 418 -27.09 15.60 16.08
N ILE A 419 -27.40 15.33 14.80
CA ILE A 419 -27.47 16.37 13.76
C ILE A 419 -28.68 17.29 13.99
N GLU A 420 -29.84 16.75 14.35
CA GLU A 420 -31.05 17.53 14.60
C GLU A 420 -30.89 18.47 15.80
N ARG A 421 -30.30 17.99 16.92
CA ARG A 421 -30.04 18.83 18.11
C ARG A 421 -28.96 19.88 17.85
N PHE A 422 -27.86 19.53 17.19
CA PHE A 422 -26.79 20.47 16.86
C PHE A 422 -27.30 21.59 15.93
N SER A 423 -28.12 21.25 14.93
CA SER A 423 -28.77 22.22 14.05
C SER A 423 -29.70 23.16 14.83
N ALA A 424 -30.50 22.63 15.78
CA ALA A 424 -31.36 23.44 16.63
C ALA A 424 -30.57 24.38 17.57
N ASP A 425 -29.48 23.91 18.18
CA ASP A 425 -28.59 24.74 19.02
C ASP A 425 -28.00 25.89 18.19
N MET A 426 -27.41 25.58 17.03
CA MET A 426 -26.85 26.57 16.09
C MET A 426 -27.87 27.57 15.50
N MET A 427 -29.17 27.24 15.45
CA MET A 427 -30.23 28.16 15.02
C MET A 427 -30.80 29.01 16.17
N SER A 428 -30.61 28.58 17.43
CA SER A 428 -31.17 29.24 18.62
C SER A 428 -30.16 30.10 19.38
N ASN A 429 -28.87 29.77 19.29
CA ASN A 429 -27.79 30.44 20.02
C ASN A 429 -26.83 31.22 19.09
N LEU A 430 -26.48 32.44 19.50
CA LEU A 430 -25.52 33.30 18.79
C LEU A 430 -24.11 33.10 19.35
N PHE A 431 -23.35 32.18 18.75
CA PHE A 431 -21.95 31.95 19.10
C PHE A 431 -21.03 33.00 18.48
N GLY A 432 -20.25 33.70 19.31
CA GLY A 432 -19.24 34.69 18.88
C GLY A 432 -17.83 34.10 18.86
N ASN A 433 -16.87 34.81 18.26
CA ASN A 433 -15.44 34.47 18.40
C ASN A 433 -15.03 34.67 19.88
N PRO A 434 -14.46 33.65 20.57
CA PRO A 434 -14.23 33.70 22.02
C PRO A 434 -13.27 34.81 22.49
N HIS A 435 -12.43 35.38 21.61
CA HIS A 435 -11.48 36.44 21.96
C HIS A 435 -12.10 37.85 22.08
N SER A 436 -13.44 37.97 22.15
CA SER A 436 -14.16 39.25 22.27
C SER A 436 -14.98 39.32 23.56
N ALA A 437 -15.12 40.52 24.12
CA ALA A 437 -15.85 40.72 25.38
C ALA A 437 -17.40 40.66 25.26
N SER A 438 -17.96 40.44 24.06
CA SER A 438 -19.41 40.39 23.82
C SER A 438 -20.09 39.16 24.41
N ASN A 439 -21.37 39.27 24.80
CA ASN A 439 -22.14 38.18 25.41
C ASN A 439 -22.11 36.87 24.60
N SER A 440 -22.19 36.96 23.26
CA SER A 440 -22.07 35.84 22.32
C SER A 440 -20.73 35.12 22.39
N SER A 441 -19.65 35.85 22.67
CA SER A 441 -18.29 35.35 22.78
C SER A 441 -18.00 34.80 24.17
N GLN A 442 -18.52 35.44 25.21
CA GLN A 442 -18.49 34.90 26.58
C GLN A 442 -19.33 33.61 26.71
N LEU A 443 -20.38 33.45 25.90
CA LEU A 443 -21.13 32.20 25.79
C LEU A 443 -20.26 31.11 25.13
N THR A 444 -19.66 31.41 23.98
CA THR A 444 -18.73 30.50 23.29
C THR A 444 -17.60 30.03 24.21
N ALA A 445 -16.92 30.96 24.89
CA ALA A 445 -15.78 30.64 25.75
C ALA A 445 -16.16 29.68 26.89
N ARG A 446 -17.28 29.95 27.59
CA ARG A 446 -17.79 29.06 28.64
C ARG A 446 -18.16 27.68 28.11
N ARG A 447 -18.92 27.60 27.02
CA ARG A 447 -19.32 26.32 26.40
C ARG A 447 -18.11 25.50 25.91
N ILE A 448 -17.03 26.15 25.44
CA ILE A 448 -15.78 25.44 25.09
C ILE A 448 -15.17 24.78 26.33
N GLU A 449 -15.14 25.47 27.47
CA GLU A 449 -14.56 24.93 28.71
C GLU A 449 -15.45 23.86 29.35
N ASP A 450 -16.77 24.05 29.35
CA ASP A 450 -17.74 23.00 29.74
C ASP A 450 -17.53 21.72 28.93
N VAL A 451 -17.22 21.84 27.63
CA VAL A 451 -16.90 20.69 26.75
C VAL A 451 -15.53 20.08 27.06
N ARG A 452 -14.52 20.90 27.39
CA ARG A 452 -13.18 20.44 27.80
C ARG A 452 -13.28 19.55 29.04
N MET A 453 -14.01 20.01 30.05
CA MET A 453 -14.29 19.28 31.30
C MET A 453 -15.08 17.98 31.06
N ARG A 454 -16.11 18.01 30.21
CA ARG A 454 -16.88 16.80 29.86
C ARG A 454 -16.05 15.78 29.07
N LEU A 455 -15.07 16.22 28.28
CA LEU A 455 -14.17 15.32 27.56
C LEU A 455 -13.11 14.68 28.47
N LEU A 456 -12.57 15.40 29.46
CA LEU A 456 -11.73 14.81 30.52
C LEU A 456 -12.49 13.70 31.25
N GLY A 457 -13.75 13.98 31.64
CA GLY A 457 -14.65 13.03 32.30
C GLY A 457 -14.91 11.75 31.50
N LEU A 458 -14.95 11.81 30.17
CA LEU A 458 -15.09 10.62 29.31
C LEU A 458 -13.93 9.62 29.47
N SER A 459 -12.75 10.10 29.90
CA SER A 459 -11.56 9.30 30.18
C SER A 459 -11.25 9.13 31.67
N ASN A 460 -12.12 9.63 32.56
CA ASN A 460 -11.85 9.77 34.00
C ASN A 460 -10.47 10.43 34.28
N ALA A 461 -10.11 11.44 33.50
CA ALA A 461 -8.92 12.26 33.73
C ALA A 461 -9.28 13.40 34.69
N ASP A 462 -8.47 13.63 35.72
CA ASP A 462 -8.70 14.72 36.67
C ASP A 462 -8.24 16.07 36.08
N PRO A 463 -9.07 17.13 36.12
CA PRO A 463 -8.70 18.46 35.63
C PRO A 463 -7.54 19.11 36.41
N GLU A 464 -7.18 18.62 37.60
CA GLU A 464 -5.98 19.08 38.31
C GLU A 464 -4.70 18.46 37.75
N ASP A 465 -4.73 17.19 37.33
CA ASP A 465 -3.57 16.46 36.79
C ASP A 465 -3.41 16.56 35.26
N PHE A 466 -4.49 16.88 34.52
CA PHE A 466 -4.52 16.87 33.06
C PHE A 466 -5.10 18.15 32.46
N ASP A 467 -4.70 18.46 31.21
CA ASP A 467 -5.33 19.45 30.35
C ASP A 467 -5.63 18.82 28.97
N VAL A 468 -6.54 19.42 28.20
CA VAL A 468 -6.95 18.96 26.87
C VAL A 468 -6.67 20.04 25.85
N VAL A 469 -5.98 19.69 24.78
CA VAL A 469 -5.78 20.53 23.59
C VAL A 469 -6.69 20.04 22.47
N PHE A 470 -7.59 20.89 21.98
CA PHE A 470 -8.41 20.60 20.81
C PHE A 470 -7.55 20.64 19.54
N VAL A 471 -7.61 19.54 18.76
CA VAL A 471 -6.82 19.37 17.53
C VAL A 471 -7.69 18.83 16.41
N ALA A 472 -7.27 18.93 15.14
CA ALA A 472 -8.11 18.48 14.02
C ALA A 472 -8.43 16.96 14.03
N ASN A 473 -7.54 16.14 14.60
CA ASN A 473 -7.65 14.69 14.79
C ASN A 473 -6.39 14.18 15.53
N ALA A 474 -6.34 12.89 15.87
CA ALA A 474 -5.17 12.29 16.54
C ALA A 474 -3.83 12.51 15.81
N THR A 475 -3.81 12.60 14.47
CA THR A 475 -2.56 12.87 13.72
C THR A 475 -2.06 14.31 13.93
N ALA A 476 -2.96 15.27 14.14
CA ALA A 476 -2.57 16.63 14.53
C ALA A 476 -1.99 16.66 15.95
N GLY A 477 -2.58 15.91 16.90
CA GLY A 477 -2.02 15.76 18.26
C GLY A 477 -0.63 15.13 18.26
N ILE A 478 -0.42 14.07 17.47
CA ILE A 478 0.91 13.42 17.30
C ILE A 478 1.94 14.42 16.76
N LYS A 479 1.56 15.24 15.76
CA LYS A 479 2.45 16.28 15.22
C LYS A 479 2.79 17.36 16.24
N LEU A 480 1.83 17.78 17.06
CA LEU A 480 2.06 18.80 18.08
C LEU A 480 3.05 18.32 19.16
N VAL A 481 2.96 17.06 19.57
CA VAL A 481 3.96 16.42 20.46
C VAL A 481 5.32 16.33 19.76
N MET A 482 5.37 15.85 18.51
CA MET A 482 6.59 15.79 17.71
C MET A 482 7.28 17.16 17.55
N GLU A 483 6.52 18.23 17.31
CA GLU A 483 7.05 19.61 17.20
C GLU A 483 7.74 20.07 18.49
N ALA A 484 7.24 19.66 19.66
CA ALA A 484 7.81 20.01 20.95
C ALA A 484 9.16 19.29 21.19
N PHE A 485 9.23 17.98 20.89
CA PHE A 485 10.49 17.22 20.97
C PHE A 485 11.51 17.66 19.92
N ALA A 486 11.08 17.89 18.66
CA ALA A 486 11.94 18.33 17.56
C ALA A 486 12.49 19.75 17.74
N ALA A 487 11.94 20.56 18.64
CA ALA A 487 12.50 21.87 18.99
C ALA A 487 13.77 21.79 19.86
N SER A 488 14.09 20.62 20.44
CA SER A 488 15.26 20.38 21.26
C SER A 488 16.55 20.34 20.43
N GLU A 489 17.54 21.16 20.79
CA GLU A 489 18.78 21.34 20.02
C GLU A 489 19.68 20.10 20.00
N THR A 490 19.58 19.25 21.02
CA THR A 490 20.27 17.94 21.09
C THR A 490 19.61 16.87 20.21
N GLY A 491 18.45 17.15 19.62
CA GLY A 491 17.52 16.14 19.11
C GLY A 491 16.85 15.34 20.23
N PHE A 492 16.12 14.30 19.83
CA PHE A 492 15.41 13.35 20.70
C PHE A 492 15.50 11.92 20.13
N TRP A 493 15.32 10.92 21.00
CA TRP A 493 15.19 9.50 20.64
C TRP A 493 13.72 9.12 20.50
N TYR A 494 13.38 8.27 19.53
CA TYR A 494 12.00 7.84 19.26
C TYR A 494 11.82 6.33 19.15
N GLY A 495 11.14 5.74 20.14
CA GLY A 495 10.72 4.34 20.13
C GLY A 495 9.27 4.19 19.68
N TYR A 496 8.96 3.22 18.82
CA TYR A 496 7.58 2.91 18.46
C TYR A 496 7.34 1.42 18.19
N HIS A 497 6.16 0.91 18.52
CA HIS A 497 5.81 -0.49 18.29
C HIS A 497 5.38 -0.76 16.83
N ARG A 498 5.68 -1.94 16.26
CA ARG A 498 5.32 -2.31 14.87
C ARG A 498 3.83 -2.19 14.50
N ASP A 499 2.94 -2.27 15.50
CA ASP A 499 1.48 -2.10 15.36
C ASP A 499 1.07 -0.63 15.17
N ALA A 500 1.99 0.32 15.33
CA ALA A 500 1.74 1.75 15.17
C ALA A 500 1.00 2.11 13.87
N HIS A 501 0.04 3.03 13.99
CA HIS A 501 -0.60 3.65 12.84
C HIS A 501 0.42 4.53 12.10
N THR A 502 0.27 4.70 10.78
CA THR A 502 1.22 5.47 9.93
C THR A 502 1.53 6.87 10.46
N SER A 503 0.60 7.51 11.20
CA SER A 503 0.81 8.81 11.84
C SER A 503 1.92 8.80 12.91
N LEU A 504 2.02 7.74 13.71
CA LEU A 504 3.10 7.56 14.68
C LEU A 504 4.42 7.22 13.97
N ILE A 505 4.39 6.40 12.92
CA ILE A 505 5.61 6.01 12.19
C ILE A 505 6.31 7.25 11.60
N GLY A 506 5.54 8.25 11.13
CA GLY A 506 6.09 9.49 10.57
C GLY A 506 6.91 10.35 11.54
N VAL A 507 6.72 10.22 12.86
CA VAL A 507 7.47 10.98 13.88
C VAL A 507 8.97 10.67 13.83
N ARG A 508 9.34 9.45 13.45
CA ARG A 508 10.73 8.98 13.38
C ARG A 508 11.60 9.79 12.41
N GLU A 509 10.99 10.40 11.39
CA GLU A 509 11.68 11.20 10.36
C GLU A 509 12.10 12.58 10.90
N SER A 510 11.63 12.96 12.10
CA SER A 510 12.08 14.15 12.85
C SER A 510 12.94 13.81 14.08
N ALA A 511 13.09 12.52 14.40
CA ALA A 511 13.91 12.05 15.52
C ALA A 511 15.38 11.93 15.10
N LYS A 512 16.30 12.13 16.04
CA LYS A 512 17.74 11.96 15.79
C LYS A 512 18.10 10.49 15.67
N GLU A 513 17.53 9.67 16.54
CA GLU A 513 17.67 8.22 16.61
C GLU A 513 16.29 7.60 16.80
N HIS A 514 16.01 6.44 16.21
CA HIS A 514 14.71 5.79 16.35
C HIS A 514 14.78 4.27 16.32
N ARG A 515 13.86 3.61 17.03
CA ARG A 515 13.71 2.15 17.06
C ARG A 515 12.26 1.73 16.82
N CYS A 516 12.06 0.91 15.79
CA CYS A 516 10.82 0.15 15.61
C CYS A 516 10.96 -1.16 16.39
N PHE A 517 10.16 -1.34 17.43
CA PHE A 517 10.10 -2.59 18.19
C PHE A 517 9.25 -3.60 17.43
N ALA A 518 9.83 -4.76 17.10
CA ALA A 518 9.17 -5.76 16.27
C ALA A 518 8.31 -6.74 17.08
N SER A 519 8.38 -6.73 18.41
CA SER A 519 7.59 -7.56 19.31
C SER A 519 7.34 -6.90 20.67
N ASP A 520 6.29 -7.37 21.35
CA ASP A 520 5.96 -6.97 22.73
C ASP A 520 7.14 -7.30 23.68
N GLN A 521 7.83 -8.43 23.45
CA GLN A 521 9.00 -8.86 24.22
C GLN A 521 10.21 -7.93 24.07
N GLU A 522 10.45 -7.36 22.89
CA GLU A 522 11.54 -6.38 22.71
C GLU A 522 11.28 -5.07 23.45
N VAL A 523 10.00 -4.67 23.59
CA VAL A 523 9.62 -3.51 24.40
C VAL A 523 9.90 -3.80 25.86
N GLU A 524 9.48 -4.97 26.35
CA GLU A 524 9.68 -5.38 27.74
C GLU A 524 11.16 -5.53 28.10
N GLY A 525 11.96 -6.15 27.23
CA GLY A 525 13.43 -6.20 27.38
C GLY A 525 14.05 -4.80 27.47
N TRP A 526 13.76 -3.92 26.51
CA TRP A 526 14.29 -2.54 26.55
C TRP A 526 13.79 -1.75 27.78
N ILE A 527 12.58 -1.98 28.27
CA ILE A 527 12.08 -1.37 29.52
C ILE A 527 12.94 -1.81 30.73
N ASP A 528 13.37 -3.07 30.76
CA ASP A 528 14.11 -3.65 31.89
C ASP A 528 15.65 -3.46 31.76
N ASP A 529 16.19 -3.29 30.53
CA ASP A 529 17.61 -3.03 30.21
C ASP A 529 18.21 -1.73 30.81
N GLY A 530 17.38 -0.91 31.47
CA GLY A 530 17.83 0.28 32.19
C GLY A 530 18.18 1.50 31.32
N ASN A 531 19.02 2.39 31.85
CA ASN A 531 19.07 3.81 31.47
C ASN A 531 20.13 4.13 30.40
N GLN A 532 20.04 3.48 29.23
CA GLN A 532 20.99 3.64 28.11
C GLN A 532 20.82 4.93 27.27
N GLU A 533 19.80 5.76 27.53
CA GLU A 533 19.48 6.90 26.66
C GLU A 533 20.11 8.21 27.14
N HIS A 534 20.94 8.81 26.27
CA HIS A 534 21.66 10.07 26.47
C HIS A 534 20.84 11.32 26.10
N HIS A 535 19.64 11.14 25.56
CA HIS A 535 18.76 12.21 25.06
C HIS A 535 17.37 12.13 25.69
N ALA A 536 16.56 13.16 25.49
CA ALA A 536 15.14 13.08 25.79
C ALA A 536 14.50 12.02 24.87
N GLY A 537 13.77 11.08 25.46
CA GLY A 537 13.11 10.00 24.74
C GLY A 537 11.61 10.19 24.61
N LEU A 538 11.04 9.68 23.53
CA LEU A 538 9.60 9.55 23.34
C LEU A 538 9.30 8.11 22.87
N PHE A 539 8.54 7.35 23.66
CA PHE A 539 8.01 6.05 23.27
C PHE A 539 6.53 6.17 22.90
N ALA A 540 6.15 5.71 21.72
CA ALA A 540 4.78 5.81 21.23
C ALA A 540 4.20 4.49 20.72
N PHE A 541 2.99 4.17 21.16
CA PHE A 541 2.31 2.92 20.81
C PHE A 541 0.78 3.09 20.81
N PRO A 542 0.06 2.28 20.02
CA PRO A 542 -1.40 2.30 20.05
C PRO A 542 -1.93 1.50 21.25
N ALA A 543 -2.95 2.04 21.93
CA ALA A 543 -3.68 1.30 22.97
C ALA A 543 -4.44 0.11 22.37
N GLN A 544 -4.89 0.25 21.11
CA GLN A 544 -5.49 -0.81 20.31
C GLN A 544 -5.01 -0.73 18.86
N SER A 545 -4.58 -1.85 18.29
CA SER A 545 -4.14 -1.94 16.89
C SER A 545 -5.32 -1.67 15.95
N ASN A 546 -5.25 -0.55 15.20
CA ASN A 546 -6.22 -0.19 14.16
C ASN A 546 -6.34 -1.26 13.05
N MET A 547 -5.35 -2.16 12.94
CA MET A 547 -5.31 -3.25 11.97
C MET A 547 -6.26 -4.40 12.31
N ASN A 548 -6.05 -5.03 13.48
CA ASN A 548 -6.66 -6.30 13.87
C ASN A 548 -7.26 -6.28 15.28
N GLY A 549 -7.38 -5.11 15.90
CA GLY A 549 -8.05 -4.93 17.18
C GLY A 549 -7.29 -5.39 18.42
N ARG A 550 -6.09 -5.98 18.31
CA ARG A 550 -5.36 -6.40 19.52
C ARG A 550 -5.05 -5.19 20.41
N ARG A 551 -5.12 -5.37 21.73
CA ARG A 551 -4.77 -4.35 22.72
C ARG A 551 -3.34 -4.59 23.22
N LEU A 552 -2.60 -3.51 23.47
CA LEU A 552 -1.19 -3.56 23.90
C LEU A 552 -1.09 -3.26 25.41
N PRO A 553 -0.07 -3.75 26.13
CA PRO A 553 0.02 -3.58 27.58
C PRO A 553 0.16 -2.10 27.99
N LEU A 554 -0.88 -1.55 28.63
CA LEU A 554 -0.82 -0.18 29.17
C LEU A 554 0.15 -0.05 30.35
N ASP A 555 0.46 -1.15 31.05
CA ASP A 555 1.43 -1.17 32.16
C ASP A 555 2.85 -0.77 31.74
N TRP A 556 3.18 -0.87 30.44
CA TRP A 556 4.42 -0.32 29.88
C TRP A 556 4.61 1.16 30.24
N ILE A 557 3.55 1.95 30.35
CA ILE A 557 3.63 3.38 30.70
C ILE A 557 4.25 3.56 32.10
N ARG A 558 3.69 2.86 33.08
CA ARG A 558 4.16 2.83 34.47
C ARG A 558 5.60 2.33 34.53
N ARG A 559 5.91 1.21 33.86
CA ARG A 559 7.25 0.60 33.84
C ARG A 559 8.31 1.48 33.14
N ILE A 560 7.97 2.18 32.06
CA ILE A 560 8.87 3.15 31.41
C ILE A 560 9.19 4.28 32.37
N ARG A 561 8.15 4.86 33.01
CA ARG A 561 8.32 5.97 33.96
C ARG A 561 9.22 5.59 35.14
N THR A 562 9.07 4.39 35.70
CA THR A 562 9.94 3.90 36.79
C THR A 562 11.35 3.56 36.32
N ASN A 563 11.50 2.80 35.24
CA ASN A 563 12.78 2.18 34.87
C ASN A 563 13.70 3.12 34.08
N LYS A 564 13.13 4.08 33.33
CA LYS A 564 13.88 5.07 32.52
C LYS A 564 14.08 6.41 33.24
N GLY A 565 13.69 6.51 34.51
CA GLY A 565 13.98 7.66 35.38
C GLY A 565 13.49 9.00 34.83
N GLY A 566 12.27 9.03 34.26
CA GLY A 566 11.64 10.25 33.73
C GLY A 566 12.26 10.85 32.45
N LYS A 567 13.34 10.30 31.89
CA LYS A 567 13.93 10.80 30.62
C LYS A 567 13.07 10.52 29.39
N VAL A 568 12.28 9.44 29.44
CA VAL A 568 11.48 8.93 28.33
C VAL A 568 10.01 9.17 28.62
N HIS A 569 9.34 9.91 27.73
CA HIS A 569 7.92 10.21 27.81
C HIS A 569 7.10 9.21 26.97
N THR A 570 5.80 9.14 27.24
CA THR A 570 4.88 8.19 26.61
C THR A 570 3.77 8.87 25.80
N LEU A 571 3.60 8.45 24.55
CA LEU A 571 2.54 8.92 23.64
C LEU A 571 1.61 7.75 23.26
N LEU A 572 0.41 7.75 23.82
CA LEU A 572 -0.60 6.71 23.62
C LEU A 572 -1.56 7.10 22.47
N ASP A 573 -1.54 6.33 21.38
CA ASP A 573 -2.59 6.43 20.35
C ASP A 573 -3.81 5.59 20.79
N ALA A 574 -4.74 6.26 21.45
CA ALA A 574 -5.98 5.65 21.92
C ALA A 574 -7.13 5.79 20.91
N ALA A 575 -6.92 6.42 19.75
CA ALA A 575 -8.00 6.75 18.80
C ALA A 575 -8.73 5.51 18.22
N ALA A 576 -8.10 4.35 18.20
CA ALA A 576 -8.75 3.08 17.83
C ALA A 576 -9.48 2.43 19.03
N LEU A 577 -8.98 2.59 20.26
CA LEU A 577 -9.58 2.04 21.48
C LEU A 577 -10.89 2.74 21.83
N VAL A 578 -10.87 4.08 21.90
CA VAL A 578 -12.02 4.87 22.37
C VAL A 578 -13.23 4.85 21.43
N SER A 579 -13.07 4.31 20.21
CA SER A 579 -14.17 4.06 19.27
C SER A 579 -15.28 3.18 19.88
N THR A 580 -14.91 2.29 20.80
CA THR A 580 -15.76 1.17 21.25
C THR A 580 -15.47 0.74 22.70
N SER A 581 -14.64 1.45 23.45
CA SER A 581 -14.27 1.09 24.83
C SER A 581 -13.78 2.28 25.64
N PRO A 582 -13.91 2.26 26.97
CA PRO A 582 -13.34 3.30 27.82
C PRO A 582 -11.81 3.28 27.77
N LEU A 583 -11.23 4.45 28.00
CA LEU A 583 -9.86 4.63 28.47
C LEU A 583 -9.95 5.23 29.87
N TRP A 584 -9.12 4.79 30.80
CA TRP A 584 -9.14 5.27 32.18
C TRP A 584 -7.81 5.93 32.54
N LEU A 585 -7.85 7.19 32.95
CA LEU A 585 -6.69 8.04 33.22
C LEU A 585 -6.63 8.54 34.67
N GLY A 586 -7.46 7.99 35.57
CA GLY A 586 -7.65 8.48 36.95
C GLY A 586 -6.53 8.16 37.94
N ASP A 587 -5.44 7.55 37.47
CA ASP A 587 -4.17 7.43 38.19
C ASP A 587 -3.08 8.11 37.36
N SER A 588 -2.77 9.36 37.68
CA SER A 588 -1.74 10.15 36.98
C SER A 588 -0.33 9.56 37.12
N ALA A 589 -0.07 8.68 38.09
CA ALA A 589 1.21 8.00 38.24
C ALA A 589 1.41 6.87 37.20
N SER A 590 0.33 6.21 36.73
CA SER A 590 0.39 5.20 35.66
C SER A 590 -0.17 5.66 34.30
N ALA A 591 -0.89 6.77 34.23
CA ALA A 591 -1.39 7.38 33.00
C ALA A 591 -0.25 7.91 32.09
N PRO A 592 -0.43 7.89 30.76
CA PRO A 592 0.57 8.37 29.81
C PRO A 592 0.77 9.89 29.90
N ASP A 593 1.91 10.34 29.40
CA ASP A 593 2.25 11.77 29.35
C ASP A 593 1.42 12.51 28.30
N PHE A 594 1.16 11.85 27.18
CA PHE A 594 0.36 12.36 26.06
C PHE A 594 -0.61 11.26 25.57
N THR A 595 -1.90 11.58 25.43
CA THR A 595 -2.92 10.70 24.81
C THR A 595 -3.56 11.39 23.61
N VAL A 596 -3.62 10.73 22.46
CA VAL A 596 -4.27 11.28 21.25
C VAL A 596 -5.55 10.54 20.88
N LEU A 597 -6.58 11.31 20.52
CA LEU A 597 -7.94 10.86 20.26
C LEU A 597 -8.48 11.46 18.95
N SER A 598 -9.32 10.70 18.24
CA SER A 598 -10.11 11.17 17.09
C SER A 598 -11.59 10.99 17.39
N LEU A 599 -12.32 12.09 17.56
CA LEU A 599 -13.67 12.08 18.12
C LEU A 599 -14.71 11.59 17.09
N TYR A 600 -14.46 11.82 15.80
CA TYR A 600 -15.22 11.21 14.68
C TYR A 600 -15.14 9.67 14.66
N LYS A 601 -14.14 9.03 15.30
CA LYS A 601 -14.10 7.56 15.47
C LYS A 601 -15.00 7.04 16.59
N ILE A 602 -15.50 7.92 17.46
CA ILE A 602 -16.46 7.60 18.52
C ILE A 602 -17.87 7.96 18.05
N PHE A 603 -18.05 9.21 17.59
CA PHE A 603 -19.36 9.82 17.37
C PHE A 603 -19.77 9.97 15.90
N GLY A 604 -18.86 9.74 14.94
CA GLY A 604 -19.07 9.93 13.51
C GLY A 604 -19.14 11.39 13.03
N PHE A 605 -19.49 12.30 13.93
CA PHE A 605 -19.41 13.76 13.80
C PHE A 605 -19.21 14.33 15.21
N PRO A 606 -18.39 15.37 15.42
CA PRO A 606 -17.73 16.21 14.41
C PRO A 606 -16.31 15.74 14.01
N ASP A 607 -15.80 16.31 12.92
CA ASP A 607 -14.39 16.22 12.52
C ASP A 607 -13.52 17.02 13.50
N LEU A 608 -13.16 16.36 14.60
CA LEU A 608 -12.37 16.90 15.70
C LEU A 608 -11.55 15.78 16.35
N GLY A 609 -10.48 16.16 17.05
CA GLY A 609 -9.69 15.29 17.92
C GLY A 609 -9.25 16.03 19.17
N ALA A 610 -8.57 15.29 20.04
CA ALA A 610 -8.00 15.84 21.26
C ALA A 610 -6.61 15.26 21.51
N LEU A 611 -5.76 16.08 22.12
CA LEU A 611 -4.53 15.68 22.78
C LEU A 611 -4.74 15.94 24.28
N ILE A 612 -4.86 14.89 25.08
CA ILE A 612 -4.85 15.00 26.55
C ILE A 612 -3.39 14.99 27.00
N VAL A 613 -2.99 15.96 27.82
CA VAL A 613 -1.62 16.11 28.33
C VAL A 613 -1.64 16.03 29.85
N ARG A 614 -0.74 15.23 30.42
CA ARG A 614 -0.47 15.21 31.87
C ARG A 614 0.35 16.44 32.24
N LYS A 615 -0.10 17.26 33.20
CA LYS A 615 0.48 18.60 33.46
C LYS A 615 1.96 18.58 33.86
N ASP A 616 2.43 17.55 34.56
CA ASP A 616 3.86 17.30 34.81
C ASP A 616 4.72 17.38 33.53
N SER A 617 4.17 16.89 32.41
CA SER A 617 4.84 16.77 31.11
C SER A 617 4.61 17.99 30.22
N ALA A 618 3.93 19.03 30.71
CA ALA A 618 3.64 20.27 29.99
C ALA A 618 4.91 21.04 29.56
N SER A 619 5.96 20.97 30.38
CA SER A 619 7.24 21.67 30.17
C SER A 619 7.96 21.29 28.86
N VAL A 620 7.65 20.12 28.30
CA VAL A 620 8.11 19.70 26.97
C VAL A 620 7.70 20.73 25.89
N PHE A 621 6.54 21.36 26.04
CA PHE A 621 6.02 22.37 25.11
C PHE A 621 6.62 23.77 25.27
N ASP A 622 7.36 24.07 26.35
CA ASP A 622 7.99 25.38 26.56
C ASP A 622 8.92 25.74 25.39
N ARG A 623 9.64 24.73 24.88
CA ARG A 623 10.60 24.82 23.78
C ARG A 623 9.97 25.03 22.40
N ARG A 624 8.63 24.89 22.25
CA ARG A 624 7.95 25.00 20.94
C ARG A 624 8.21 26.37 20.32
N ARG A 625 8.79 26.37 19.11
CA ARG A 625 9.27 27.59 18.42
C ARG A 625 8.19 28.35 17.65
N TYR A 626 7.09 27.67 17.29
CA TYR A 626 5.95 28.28 16.60
C TYR A 626 4.94 28.87 17.61
N PHE A 627 4.25 29.93 17.20
CA PHE A 627 3.09 30.50 17.88
C PHE A 627 2.09 31.06 16.86
N GLY A 628 0.80 30.78 17.05
CA GLY A 628 -0.31 31.39 16.33
C GLY A 628 -1.00 32.50 17.13
N GLY A 629 -1.71 33.40 16.45
CA GLY A 629 -2.60 34.36 17.13
C GLY A 629 -3.63 33.62 17.98
N GLY A 630 -3.84 34.05 19.22
CA GLY A 630 -4.59 33.30 20.25
C GLY A 630 -3.68 32.72 21.34
N THR A 631 -2.47 32.26 20.98
CA THR A 631 -1.44 31.73 21.91
C THR A 631 -0.48 32.78 22.47
N VAL A 632 -0.54 34.00 21.94
CA VAL A 632 0.30 35.15 22.31
C VAL A 632 -0.54 36.35 22.72
N GLU A 633 -0.06 37.08 23.71
CA GLU A 633 -0.67 38.31 24.24
C GLU A 633 -0.17 39.55 23.49
N MET A 634 1.14 39.58 23.20
CA MET A 634 1.80 40.70 22.54
C MET A 634 2.94 40.20 21.64
N VAL A 635 3.10 40.82 20.48
CA VAL A 635 4.18 40.53 19.52
C VAL A 635 4.76 41.84 19.01
N VAL A 636 6.08 41.97 19.06
CA VAL A 636 6.85 43.11 18.54
C VAL A 636 7.63 42.64 17.31
N CYS A 637 7.40 43.30 16.17
CA CYS A 637 7.81 42.80 14.84
C CYS A 637 8.82 43.69 14.09
N LEU A 638 9.25 44.82 14.67
CA LEU A 638 9.97 45.88 13.93
C LEU A 638 11.43 46.03 14.39
N LYS A 639 11.72 47.01 15.27
CA LYS A 639 13.09 47.27 15.77
C LYS A 639 13.57 46.18 16.74
N GLU A 640 12.62 45.55 17.42
CA GLU A 640 12.81 44.43 18.33
C GLU A 640 11.96 43.27 17.82
N GLN A 641 12.41 42.04 18.08
CA GLN A 641 11.71 40.79 17.73
C GLN A 641 11.46 40.02 19.01
N TRP A 642 10.26 40.18 19.57
CA TRP A 642 9.88 39.62 20.87
C TRP A 642 8.39 39.25 20.89
N HIS A 643 8.02 38.26 21.69
CA HIS A 643 6.62 37.90 21.91
C HIS A 643 6.39 37.41 23.35
N ALA A 644 5.25 37.79 23.93
CA ALA A 644 4.68 37.12 25.09
C ALA A 644 3.73 36.02 24.62
N LYS A 645 4.06 34.77 24.94
CA LYS A 645 3.08 33.67 24.95
C LYS A 645 2.17 33.87 26.17
N LYS A 646 0.90 33.45 26.07
CA LYS A 646 0.02 33.32 27.24
C LYS A 646 0.64 32.40 28.29
N SER A 647 0.39 32.67 29.57
CA SER A 647 0.91 31.88 30.69
C SER A 647 -0.12 30.96 31.37
N ASP A 648 -1.40 31.27 31.26
CA ASP A 648 -2.38 30.91 32.30
C ASP A 648 -2.82 29.44 32.25
N THR A 649 -2.91 28.86 31.05
CA THR A 649 -3.26 27.44 30.83
C THR A 649 -2.37 26.79 29.78
N LEU A 650 -2.28 25.46 29.76
CA LEU A 650 -1.48 24.74 28.77
C LEU A 650 -2.17 24.74 27.39
N HIS A 651 -3.49 24.55 27.35
CA HIS A 651 -4.22 24.54 26.08
C HIS A 651 -4.16 25.89 25.35
N GLU A 652 -4.28 27.03 26.04
CA GLU A 652 -4.17 28.34 25.40
C GLU A 652 -2.79 28.61 24.78
N ARG A 653 -1.73 27.94 25.26
CA ARG A 653 -0.38 28.02 24.68
C ARG A 653 -0.21 27.17 23.41
N LEU A 654 -1.18 26.32 23.08
CA LEU A 654 -1.07 25.26 22.06
C LEU A 654 -2.20 25.31 21.02
N GLU A 655 -3.35 25.91 21.35
CA GLU A 655 -4.50 26.09 20.47
C GLU A 655 -4.24 27.27 19.50
N ASP A 656 -3.37 27.05 18.51
CA ASP A 656 -3.00 28.03 17.47
C ASP A 656 -4.21 28.50 16.63
N GLY A 657 -4.56 29.78 16.74
CA GLY A 657 -5.65 30.41 15.99
C GLY A 657 -6.93 30.57 16.80
N THR A 658 -8.05 30.87 16.12
CA THR A 658 -9.37 30.72 16.73
C THR A 658 -9.82 29.26 16.57
N LEU A 659 -10.21 28.65 17.69
CA LEU A 659 -10.72 27.28 17.77
C LEU A 659 -11.87 26.99 16.78
N PRO A 660 -12.08 25.70 16.40
CA PRO A 660 -13.21 25.28 15.57
C PRO A 660 -14.51 25.23 16.39
N ILE A 661 -15.00 26.41 16.81
CA ILE A 661 -16.14 26.63 17.73
C ILE A 661 -17.31 25.68 17.44
N HIS A 662 -17.78 25.65 16.19
CA HIS A 662 -18.95 24.84 15.81
C HIS A 662 -18.70 23.33 15.98
N SER A 663 -17.47 22.85 15.75
CA SER A 663 -17.09 21.47 16.05
C SER A 663 -17.04 21.19 17.55
N ILE A 664 -16.69 22.17 18.39
CA ILE A 664 -16.69 21.99 19.85
C ILE A 664 -18.13 21.96 20.39
N MET A 665 -19.04 22.82 19.88
CA MET A 665 -20.47 22.76 20.24
C MET A 665 -21.13 21.46 19.73
N ALA A 666 -20.73 20.98 18.55
CA ALA A 666 -21.15 19.68 18.03
C ALA A 666 -20.68 18.52 18.91
N LEU A 667 -19.46 18.57 19.45
CA LEU A 667 -18.94 17.55 20.36
C LEU A 667 -19.77 17.46 21.65
N GLU A 668 -20.20 18.59 22.20
CA GLU A 668 -21.07 18.62 23.38
C GLU A 668 -22.37 17.84 23.16
N THR A 669 -23.01 18.09 22.02
CA THR A 669 -24.24 17.41 21.58
C THR A 669 -23.97 15.93 21.33
N ALA A 670 -22.84 15.62 20.69
CA ALA A 670 -22.42 14.26 20.38
C ALA A 670 -22.20 13.41 21.64
N MET A 671 -21.48 13.93 22.64
CA MET A 671 -21.27 13.25 23.92
C MET A 671 -22.60 12.98 24.64
N THR A 672 -23.49 13.98 24.71
CA THR A 672 -24.83 13.82 25.33
C THR A 672 -25.67 12.76 24.60
N VAL A 673 -25.81 12.86 23.27
CA VAL A 673 -26.61 11.92 22.49
C VAL A 673 -26.03 10.51 22.54
N HIS A 674 -24.71 10.34 22.45
CA HIS A 674 -24.06 9.04 22.55
C HIS A 674 -24.30 8.38 23.92
N GLN A 675 -24.27 9.17 25.01
CA GLN A 675 -24.62 8.70 26.35
C GLN A 675 -26.11 8.31 26.47
N GLU A 676 -27.02 9.09 25.89
CA GLU A 676 -28.46 8.74 25.87
C GLU A 676 -28.76 7.47 25.06
N LEU A 677 -28.08 7.27 23.93
CA LEU A 677 -28.32 6.15 23.02
C LEU A 677 -27.71 4.83 23.49
N PHE A 678 -26.49 4.87 24.03
CA PHE A 678 -25.72 3.66 24.38
C PHE A 678 -25.40 3.50 25.87
N LYS A 679 -25.85 4.44 26.72
CA LYS A 679 -25.53 4.58 28.15
C LYS A 679 -24.07 4.88 28.47
N SER A 680 -23.13 4.04 28.04
CA SER A 680 -21.70 4.18 28.35
C SER A 680 -20.79 3.38 27.41
N LEU A 681 -19.48 3.67 27.44
CA LEU A 681 -18.49 2.95 26.64
C LEU A 681 -18.28 1.50 27.12
N GLU A 682 -18.63 1.16 28.36
CA GLU A 682 -18.56 -0.21 28.90
C GLU A 682 -19.66 -1.10 28.32
N GLU A 683 -20.87 -0.57 28.11
CA GLU A 683 -21.97 -1.30 27.44
C GLU A 683 -21.58 -1.56 25.97
N ILE A 684 -21.08 -0.54 25.28
CA ILE A 684 -20.55 -0.66 23.91
C ILE A 684 -19.43 -1.70 23.88
N SER A 685 -18.45 -1.61 24.78
CA SER A 685 -17.32 -2.56 24.84
C SER A 685 -17.80 -3.99 25.01
N ARG A 686 -18.76 -4.24 25.91
CA ARG A 686 -19.31 -5.59 26.13
C ARG A 686 -20.06 -6.10 24.89
N HIS A 687 -20.89 -5.26 24.28
CA HIS A 687 -21.65 -5.59 23.06
C HIS A 687 -20.73 -5.88 21.87
N THR A 688 -19.82 -4.97 21.52
CA THR A 688 -18.94 -5.13 20.37
C THR A 688 -17.92 -6.27 20.56
N THR A 689 -17.49 -6.54 21.81
CA THR A 689 -16.67 -7.72 22.12
C THR A 689 -17.44 -9.02 21.90
N TYR A 690 -18.73 -9.07 22.28
CA TYR A 690 -19.61 -10.22 22.01
C TYR A 690 -19.82 -10.43 20.51
N LEU A 691 -20.11 -9.38 19.74
CA LEU A 691 -20.25 -9.47 18.28
C LEU A 691 -18.95 -9.91 17.60
N ALA A 692 -17.79 -9.41 18.05
CA ALA A 692 -16.49 -9.78 17.49
C ALA A 692 -16.07 -11.22 17.83
N ALA A 693 -16.42 -11.73 19.01
CA ALA A 693 -16.28 -13.14 19.33
C ALA A 693 -17.16 -14.01 18.41
N ARG A 694 -18.44 -13.65 18.25
CA ARG A 694 -19.35 -14.36 17.35
C ARG A 694 -18.86 -14.38 15.91
N LEU A 695 -18.39 -13.23 15.40
CA LEU A 695 -17.80 -13.10 14.07
C LEU A 695 -16.53 -13.95 13.93
N TYR A 696 -15.63 -13.93 14.92
CA TYR A 696 -14.43 -14.76 14.93
C TYR A 696 -14.78 -16.25 14.85
N ASP A 697 -15.71 -16.72 15.69
CA ASP A 697 -16.13 -18.13 15.73
C ASP A 697 -16.79 -18.55 14.40
N ASP A 698 -17.71 -17.74 13.88
CA ASP A 698 -18.41 -18.04 12.62
C ASP A 698 -17.44 -18.05 11.42
N LEU A 699 -16.47 -17.13 11.35
CA LEU A 699 -15.42 -17.11 10.31
C LEU A 699 -14.45 -18.29 10.46
N ALA A 700 -14.01 -18.56 11.70
CA ALA A 700 -13.12 -19.68 12.01
C ALA A 700 -13.78 -21.04 11.77
N ALA A 701 -15.10 -21.11 11.66
CA ALA A 701 -15.87 -22.31 11.30
C ALA A 701 -16.10 -22.49 9.78
N LEU A 702 -15.84 -21.48 8.91
CA LEU A 702 -16.11 -21.62 7.47
C LEU A 702 -15.16 -22.61 6.79
N ARG A 703 -15.71 -23.62 6.12
CA ARG A 703 -14.99 -24.67 5.39
C ARG A 703 -15.57 -24.89 4.00
N HIS A 704 -14.71 -25.24 3.04
CA HIS A 704 -15.14 -25.79 1.74
C HIS A 704 -15.58 -27.25 1.90
N ALA A 705 -16.25 -27.82 0.90
CA ALA A 705 -16.68 -29.22 0.90
C ALA A 705 -15.56 -30.25 1.17
N ASN A 706 -14.30 -29.92 0.86
CA ASN A 706 -13.13 -30.75 1.14
C ASN A 706 -12.53 -30.58 2.56
N GLY A 707 -13.16 -29.79 3.44
CA GLY A 707 -12.72 -29.57 4.81
C GLY A 707 -11.58 -28.54 4.98
N SER A 708 -11.09 -27.92 3.90
CA SER A 708 -10.15 -26.79 3.98
C SER A 708 -10.83 -25.52 4.51
N ALA A 709 -10.06 -24.62 5.12
CA ALA A 709 -10.57 -23.39 5.74
C ALA A 709 -10.55 -22.19 4.78
N LEU A 710 -11.70 -21.52 4.66
CA LEU A 710 -11.87 -20.32 3.83
C LEU A 710 -11.06 -19.13 4.37
N CYS A 711 -11.11 -18.86 5.68
CA CYS A 711 -10.52 -17.66 6.28
C CYS A 711 -9.19 -17.95 7.00
N GLN A 712 -8.12 -17.22 6.66
CA GLN A 712 -6.90 -17.14 7.47
C GLN A 712 -6.92 -15.84 8.29
N ILE A 713 -7.18 -15.96 9.60
CA ILE A 713 -7.40 -14.83 10.53
C ILE A 713 -6.10 -14.45 11.26
N TYR A 714 -5.79 -13.16 11.32
CA TYR A 714 -4.54 -12.61 11.90
C TYR A 714 -4.78 -11.97 13.28
N LYS A 715 -4.78 -12.79 14.34
CA LYS A 715 -4.87 -12.32 15.74
C LYS A 715 -3.50 -12.22 16.42
N GLY A 716 -3.39 -11.44 17.50
CA GLY A 716 -2.22 -11.49 18.38
C GLY A 716 -2.13 -12.82 19.15
N ALA A 717 -0.92 -13.23 19.53
CA ALA A 717 -0.71 -14.47 20.28
C ALA A 717 -1.47 -14.46 21.62
N SER A 718 -1.31 -13.38 22.39
CA SER A 718 -2.00 -13.07 23.65
C SER A 718 -3.47 -12.62 23.50
N SER A 719 -3.96 -12.40 22.28
CA SER A 719 -5.29 -11.83 22.03
C SER A 719 -6.39 -12.90 22.01
N VAL A 720 -7.45 -12.69 22.79
CA VAL A 720 -8.59 -13.62 22.89
C VAL A 720 -9.88 -12.86 22.56
N TYR A 721 -10.51 -13.18 21.43
CA TYR A 721 -11.85 -12.66 21.15
C TYR A 721 -12.83 -13.11 22.24
N GLY A 722 -13.58 -12.17 22.81
CA GLY A 722 -14.40 -12.39 24.01
C GLY A 722 -13.81 -11.76 25.28
N ASP A 723 -12.48 -11.55 25.37
CA ASP A 723 -11.85 -10.75 26.42
C ASP A 723 -11.56 -9.33 25.93
N ALA A 724 -12.36 -8.38 26.41
CA ALA A 724 -12.24 -6.97 26.06
C ALA A 724 -10.92 -6.32 26.50
N ARG A 725 -10.06 -6.98 27.29
CA ARG A 725 -8.76 -6.42 27.72
C ARG A 725 -7.66 -6.68 26.70
N SER A 726 -7.67 -7.84 26.04
CA SER A 726 -6.66 -8.25 25.05
C SER A 726 -7.07 -8.05 23.59
N GLN A 727 -8.37 -7.98 23.29
CA GLN A 727 -8.89 -7.92 21.92
C GLN A 727 -10.11 -6.98 21.81
N GLY A 728 -10.06 -6.09 20.82
CA GLY A 728 -11.15 -5.20 20.43
C GLY A 728 -11.96 -5.71 19.22
N PRO A 729 -12.97 -4.94 18.79
CA PRO A 729 -14.01 -5.40 17.86
C PRO A 729 -13.62 -5.30 16.38
N ILE A 730 -12.41 -5.75 16.05
CA ILE A 730 -11.87 -5.76 14.69
C ILE A 730 -11.36 -7.17 14.39
N VAL A 731 -11.70 -7.72 13.22
CA VAL A 731 -11.16 -8.98 12.70
C VAL A 731 -10.44 -8.69 11.39
N ALA A 732 -9.15 -9.05 11.32
CA ALA A 732 -8.33 -8.96 10.11
C ALA A 732 -8.05 -10.36 9.55
N PHE A 733 -8.24 -10.55 8.25
CA PHE A 733 -8.05 -11.84 7.59
C PHE A 733 -7.79 -11.71 6.08
N ASN A 734 -7.36 -12.80 5.46
CA ASN A 734 -7.43 -13.04 4.02
C ASN A 734 -8.20 -14.35 3.77
N MET A 735 -8.58 -14.62 2.53
CA MET A 735 -9.34 -15.82 2.17
C MET A 735 -8.62 -16.72 1.17
N ARG A 736 -8.89 -18.02 1.24
CA ARG A 736 -8.41 -19.05 0.33
C ARG A 736 -9.58 -19.78 -0.32
N ASN A 737 -9.39 -20.27 -1.54
CA ASN A 737 -10.36 -21.11 -2.23
C ASN A 737 -10.20 -22.60 -1.85
N HIS A 738 -11.01 -23.48 -2.44
CA HIS A 738 -10.99 -24.92 -2.15
C HIS A 738 -9.66 -25.61 -2.53
N LEU A 739 -8.87 -25.05 -3.46
CA LEU A 739 -7.51 -25.52 -3.82
C LEU A 739 -6.43 -24.98 -2.86
N GLY A 740 -6.81 -24.14 -1.89
CA GLY A 740 -5.90 -23.50 -0.93
C GLY A 740 -5.17 -22.26 -1.47
N GLY A 741 -5.45 -21.83 -2.71
CA GLY A 741 -4.91 -20.61 -3.31
C GLY A 741 -5.60 -19.37 -2.78
N TRP A 742 -4.93 -18.21 -2.82
CA TRP A 742 -5.47 -16.98 -2.27
C TRP A 742 -6.57 -16.38 -3.14
N ILE A 743 -7.61 -15.84 -2.52
CA ILE A 743 -8.66 -15.05 -3.14
C ILE A 743 -8.25 -13.57 -3.07
N SER A 744 -8.45 -12.82 -4.17
CA SER A 744 -8.06 -11.40 -4.23
C SER A 744 -8.93 -10.55 -3.31
N ASN A 745 -8.33 -9.66 -2.52
CA ASN A 745 -9.10 -8.71 -1.72
C ASN A 745 -9.84 -7.71 -2.63
N ALA A 746 -9.33 -7.43 -3.83
CA ALA A 746 -9.99 -6.56 -4.81
C ALA A 746 -11.19 -7.24 -5.49
N GLU A 747 -11.22 -8.57 -5.58
CA GLU A 747 -12.41 -9.34 -5.95
C GLU A 747 -13.47 -9.29 -4.85
N VAL A 748 -13.04 -9.54 -3.59
CA VAL A 748 -13.91 -9.45 -2.41
C VAL A 748 -14.54 -8.07 -2.28
N GLU A 749 -13.76 -6.99 -2.45
CA GLU A 749 -14.25 -5.61 -2.36
C GLU A 749 -15.35 -5.31 -3.38
N LYS A 750 -15.19 -5.78 -4.63
CA LYS A 750 -16.21 -5.65 -5.70
C LYS A 750 -17.48 -6.43 -5.36
N LEU A 751 -17.35 -7.67 -4.86
CA LEU A 751 -18.50 -8.48 -4.48
C LEU A 751 -19.22 -7.93 -3.24
N THR A 752 -18.49 -7.38 -2.25
CA THR A 752 -19.11 -6.68 -1.12
C THR A 752 -19.84 -5.41 -1.56
N ALA A 753 -19.29 -4.63 -2.50
CA ALA A 753 -19.96 -3.45 -3.04
C ALA A 753 -21.27 -3.81 -3.77
N VAL A 754 -21.29 -4.89 -4.55
CA VAL A 754 -22.52 -5.42 -5.21
C VAL A 754 -23.57 -5.87 -4.17
N LYS A 755 -23.14 -6.33 -2.99
CA LYS A 755 -24.01 -6.77 -1.90
C LYS A 755 -24.29 -5.70 -0.83
N ASN A 756 -23.96 -4.43 -1.11
CA ASN A 756 -24.11 -3.29 -0.18
C ASN A 756 -23.43 -3.52 1.20
N ILE A 757 -22.31 -4.23 1.21
CA ILE A 757 -21.45 -4.43 2.39
C ILE A 757 -20.27 -3.46 2.30
N GLN A 758 -20.08 -2.63 3.32
CA GLN A 758 -19.03 -1.62 3.38
C GLN A 758 -17.91 -2.08 4.32
N LEU A 759 -16.78 -2.56 3.78
CA LEU A 759 -15.59 -2.97 4.54
C LEU A 759 -14.31 -2.32 4.00
N ARG A 760 -13.15 -2.65 4.56
CA ARG A 760 -11.86 -2.08 4.14
C ARG A 760 -10.82 -3.15 3.82
N THR A 761 -10.04 -2.92 2.77
CA THR A 761 -8.98 -3.82 2.28
C THR A 761 -7.59 -3.17 2.37
N GLY A 762 -6.55 -3.92 1.97
CA GLY A 762 -5.22 -3.38 1.70
C GLY A 762 -4.33 -3.22 2.92
N GLY A 763 -3.56 -2.13 2.97
CA GLY A 763 -2.50 -1.90 3.96
C GLY A 763 -2.96 -1.36 5.33
N LEU A 764 -4.28 -1.17 5.53
CA LEU A 764 -4.97 -0.81 6.78
C LEU A 764 -4.40 0.36 7.61
N CYS A 765 -3.44 1.12 7.09
CA CYS A 765 -2.66 2.17 7.78
C CYS A 765 -1.81 1.69 8.97
N ASN A 766 -1.42 0.40 9.00
CA ASN A 766 -0.56 -0.19 10.04
C ASN A 766 0.57 -1.03 9.40
N PRO A 767 1.47 -0.43 8.61
CA PRO A 767 2.30 -1.17 7.65
C PRO A 767 3.26 -2.18 8.29
N GLY A 768 3.76 -1.94 9.51
CA GLY A 768 4.62 -2.90 10.23
C GLY A 768 3.85 -4.15 10.66
N GLY A 769 2.65 -3.97 11.21
CA GLY A 769 1.73 -5.06 11.54
C GLY A 769 1.32 -5.87 10.31
N VAL A 770 0.98 -5.19 9.20
CA VAL A 770 0.59 -5.86 7.95
C VAL A 770 1.75 -6.68 7.37
N ALA A 771 2.94 -6.09 7.31
CA ALA A 771 4.12 -6.78 6.83
C ALA A 771 4.46 -8.03 7.65
N PHE A 772 4.39 -7.93 8.99
CA PHE A 772 4.61 -9.05 9.89
C PHE A 772 3.54 -10.15 9.72
N SER A 773 2.26 -9.79 9.70
CA SER A 773 1.15 -10.75 9.55
C SER A 773 1.14 -11.49 8.22
N LEU A 774 1.63 -10.85 7.14
CA LEU A 774 1.70 -11.44 5.80
C LEU A 774 3.06 -12.05 5.44
N GLY A 775 4.04 -11.99 6.35
CA GLY A 775 5.41 -12.48 6.10
C GLY A 775 6.12 -11.73 4.96
N LEU A 776 5.86 -10.42 4.80
CA LEU A 776 6.43 -9.58 3.76
C LEU A 776 7.74 -8.93 4.24
N SER A 777 8.85 -9.29 3.62
CA SER A 777 10.15 -8.68 3.87
C SER A 777 10.21 -7.25 3.33
N PRO A 778 11.02 -6.34 3.93
CA PRO A 778 11.09 -4.95 3.50
C PRO A 778 11.48 -4.78 2.01
N TRP A 779 12.30 -5.68 1.46
CA TRP A 779 12.66 -5.66 0.05
C TRP A 779 11.52 -6.12 -0.88
N GLU A 780 10.67 -7.06 -0.45
CA GLU A 780 9.47 -7.48 -1.19
C GLU A 780 8.49 -6.31 -1.27
N MET A 781 8.26 -5.59 -0.16
CA MET A 781 7.42 -4.39 -0.16
C MET A 781 7.96 -3.30 -1.10
N LYS A 782 9.28 -3.09 -1.10
CA LYS A 782 9.98 -2.17 -2.01
C LYS A 782 9.84 -2.59 -3.48
N GLU A 783 9.97 -3.89 -3.77
CA GLU A 783 9.83 -4.43 -5.12
C GLU A 783 8.39 -4.34 -5.61
N ASN A 784 7.41 -4.75 -4.80
CA ASN A 784 5.99 -4.62 -5.08
C ASN A 784 5.63 -3.16 -5.43
N PHE A 785 6.12 -2.20 -4.64
CA PHE A 785 5.96 -0.78 -4.96
C PHE A 785 6.60 -0.40 -6.31
N SER A 786 7.81 -0.89 -6.63
CA SER A 786 8.46 -0.66 -7.94
C SER A 786 7.75 -1.35 -9.11
N ALA A 787 7.07 -2.48 -8.89
CA ALA A 787 6.24 -3.16 -9.88
C ALA A 787 4.93 -2.39 -10.16
N GLY A 788 4.59 -1.40 -9.34
CA GLY A 788 3.44 -0.51 -9.50
C GLY A 788 2.44 -0.55 -8.35
N GLN A 789 2.67 -1.36 -7.31
CA GLN A 789 1.66 -1.61 -6.29
C GLN A 789 1.40 -0.44 -5.37
N ARG A 790 0.11 -0.12 -5.21
CA ARG A 790 -0.44 0.88 -4.31
C ARG A 790 -1.63 0.25 -3.59
N CYS A 791 -2.00 0.79 -2.42
CA CYS A 791 -3.17 0.32 -1.69
C CYS A 791 -4.43 0.56 -2.53
N GLY A 792 -5.24 -0.47 -2.76
CA GLY A 792 -6.44 -0.40 -3.62
C GLY A 792 -6.22 -0.70 -5.11
N ASN A 793 -5.09 -1.30 -5.50
CA ASN A 793 -4.88 -1.84 -6.85
C ASN A 793 -5.48 -3.26 -7.00
N ASP A 794 -5.84 -3.65 -8.23
CA ASP A 794 -6.38 -4.98 -8.56
C ASP A 794 -5.40 -6.16 -8.41
N ASN A 795 -4.09 -5.91 -8.38
CA ASN A 795 -3.05 -6.96 -8.41
C ASN A 795 -2.46 -7.19 -7.01
N ASP A 796 -3.25 -7.73 -6.10
CA ASP A 796 -2.97 -7.68 -4.66
C ASP A 796 -2.37 -8.97 -4.07
N ILE A 797 -2.12 -10.00 -4.89
CA ILE A 797 -1.41 -11.24 -4.54
C ILE A 797 -0.14 -11.34 -5.38
N ILE A 798 1.03 -11.49 -4.74
CA ILE A 798 2.33 -11.53 -5.41
C ILE A 798 3.20 -12.60 -4.76
N ARG A 799 3.81 -13.49 -5.55
CA ARG A 799 4.62 -14.64 -5.05
C ARG A 799 3.89 -15.47 -3.97
N ALA A 800 2.62 -15.79 -4.20
CA ALA A 800 1.73 -16.44 -3.23
C ALA A 800 1.63 -15.77 -1.83
N LYS A 801 1.93 -14.47 -1.72
CA LYS A 801 1.64 -13.64 -0.55
C LYS A 801 0.59 -12.57 -0.89
N PRO A 802 -0.46 -12.38 -0.09
CA PRO A 802 -1.26 -11.16 -0.15
C PRO A 802 -0.38 -9.94 0.15
N THR A 803 -0.71 -8.80 -0.44
CA THR A 803 -0.06 -7.50 -0.20
C THR A 803 -0.83 -6.63 0.80
N GLY A 804 -1.98 -7.11 1.27
CA GLY A 804 -2.88 -6.45 2.22
C GLY A 804 -3.93 -7.42 2.75
N MET A 805 -4.74 -6.96 3.71
CA MET A 805 -5.75 -7.75 4.43
C MET A 805 -7.14 -7.16 4.29
N ILE A 806 -8.18 -8.00 4.44
CA ILE A 806 -9.56 -7.58 4.70
C ILE A 806 -9.67 -7.24 6.19
N ARG A 807 -10.30 -6.10 6.50
CA ARG A 807 -10.66 -5.68 7.86
C ARG A 807 -12.17 -5.53 7.97
N VAL A 808 -12.74 -6.31 8.89
CA VAL A 808 -14.10 -6.10 9.40
C VAL A 808 -13.98 -5.47 10.79
N SER A 809 -14.73 -4.40 11.03
CA SER A 809 -14.72 -3.66 12.30
C SER A 809 -16.12 -3.24 12.71
N LEU A 810 -16.47 -3.58 13.96
CA LEU A 810 -17.81 -3.43 14.51
C LEU A 810 -17.83 -2.23 15.49
N GLY A 811 -18.93 -1.48 15.51
CA GLY A 811 -19.10 -0.25 16.29
C GLY A 811 -20.32 -0.27 17.20
N ALA A 812 -20.56 0.82 17.93
CA ALA A 812 -21.62 0.93 18.93
C ALA A 812 -23.03 0.56 18.41
N MET A 813 -23.30 0.84 17.13
CA MET A 813 -24.57 0.57 16.45
C MET A 813 -24.62 -0.74 15.66
N SER A 814 -23.56 -1.55 15.65
CA SER A 814 -23.52 -2.87 14.99
C SER A 814 -24.40 -3.90 15.72
N THR A 815 -24.82 -4.97 15.01
CA THR A 815 -25.67 -6.04 15.56
C THR A 815 -25.27 -7.43 15.06
N LEU A 816 -25.83 -8.48 15.67
CA LEU A 816 -25.74 -9.86 15.20
C LEU A 816 -26.24 -10.01 13.75
N THR A 817 -27.17 -9.16 13.30
CA THR A 817 -27.63 -9.16 11.91
C THR A 817 -26.47 -8.88 10.95
N ASP A 818 -25.64 -7.87 11.21
CA ASP A 818 -24.50 -7.51 10.36
C ASP A 818 -23.50 -8.66 10.23
N VAL A 819 -23.21 -9.31 11.36
CA VAL A 819 -22.34 -10.49 11.43
C VAL A 819 -22.94 -11.63 10.59
N SER A 820 -24.24 -11.89 10.75
CA SER A 820 -24.92 -12.97 10.00
C SER A 820 -25.03 -12.69 8.50
N THR A 821 -25.25 -11.44 8.09
CA THR A 821 -25.25 -11.01 6.68
C THR A 821 -23.88 -11.18 6.07
N PHE A 822 -22.82 -10.74 6.76
CA PHE A 822 -21.45 -10.86 6.26
C PHE A 822 -20.99 -12.31 6.13
N VAL A 823 -21.23 -13.13 7.15
CA VAL A 823 -20.93 -14.56 7.14
C VAL A 823 -21.78 -15.29 6.10
N GLY A 824 -23.05 -14.89 5.91
CA GLY A 824 -23.92 -15.40 4.85
C GLY A 824 -23.39 -15.09 3.44
N PHE A 825 -22.93 -13.86 3.21
CA PHE A 825 -22.26 -13.46 1.97
C PHE A 825 -21.02 -14.32 1.67
N LEU A 826 -20.18 -14.60 2.68
CA LEU A 826 -19.02 -15.47 2.48
C LEU A 826 -19.41 -16.92 2.14
N ARG A 827 -20.50 -17.43 2.74
CA ARG A 827 -21.09 -18.75 2.42
C ARG A 827 -21.72 -18.80 1.02
N GLU A 828 -22.23 -17.68 0.52
CA GLU A 828 -22.86 -17.57 -0.82
C GLU A 828 -21.82 -17.51 -1.95
N PHE A 829 -20.73 -16.74 -1.78
CA PHE A 829 -19.78 -16.45 -2.87
C PHE A 829 -18.47 -17.22 -2.84
N PHE A 830 -17.98 -17.62 -1.66
CA PHE A 830 -16.61 -18.12 -1.53
C PHE A 830 -16.50 -19.53 -0.92
N ILE A 831 -17.59 -20.10 -0.39
CA ILE A 831 -17.60 -21.51 -0.02
C ILE A 831 -17.97 -22.36 -1.23
N ASP A 832 -17.05 -23.24 -1.60
CA ASP A 832 -17.34 -24.27 -2.59
C ASP A 832 -18.14 -25.39 -1.93
N ASN A 833 -19.38 -25.53 -2.39
CA ASN A 833 -20.34 -26.55 -1.97
C ASN A 833 -20.54 -27.62 -3.05
N SER A 834 -19.73 -27.61 -4.12
CA SER A 834 -19.70 -28.69 -5.09
C SER A 834 -19.49 -30.01 -4.34
N PRO A 835 -20.21 -31.09 -4.68
CA PRO A 835 -19.90 -32.39 -4.12
C PRO A 835 -18.43 -32.70 -4.40
N LEU A 836 -17.83 -33.57 -3.59
CA LEU A 836 -16.55 -34.16 -3.97
C LEU A 836 -16.74 -34.93 -5.28
N ASP A 837 -16.44 -34.27 -6.40
CA ASP A 837 -15.81 -34.93 -7.53
C ASP A 837 -14.74 -35.83 -6.93
N ARG A 838 -14.74 -37.09 -7.34
CA ARG A 838 -13.85 -38.09 -6.78
C ARG A 838 -12.44 -37.83 -7.30
N ILE A 839 -11.79 -36.82 -6.71
CA ILE A 839 -10.34 -36.80 -6.51
C ILE A 839 -10.03 -38.23 -6.03
N PRO A 840 -9.43 -39.10 -6.87
CA PRO A 840 -9.04 -40.42 -6.41
C PRO A 840 -8.16 -40.16 -5.19
N PRO A 841 -8.41 -40.85 -4.06
CA PRO A 841 -8.02 -40.36 -2.75
C PRO A 841 -6.56 -39.92 -2.80
N VAL A 842 -6.26 -38.77 -2.18
CA VAL A 842 -4.88 -38.43 -1.83
C VAL A 842 -4.48 -39.37 -0.69
N ILE A 843 -4.33 -40.65 -1.07
CA ILE A 843 -3.28 -41.53 -0.59
C ILE A 843 -2.07 -40.61 -0.48
N PRO A 844 -1.49 -40.46 0.73
CA PRO A 844 -0.22 -39.78 0.80
C PRO A 844 0.73 -40.59 -0.06
N LEU A 845 1.15 -40.04 -1.20
CA LEU A 845 2.51 -40.29 -1.60
C LEU A 845 3.34 -39.69 -0.44
N VAL A 846 4.00 -40.46 0.45
CA VAL A 846 4.65 -41.77 0.21
C VAL A 846 5.06 -41.84 -1.24
N VAL A 847 5.84 -40.84 -1.62
CA VAL A 847 6.62 -40.90 -2.84
C VAL A 847 7.58 -42.07 -2.59
N GLU A 848 7.16 -43.28 -2.97
CA GLU A 848 8.09 -44.34 -3.32
C GLU A 848 9.13 -43.66 -4.23
N PRO A 849 10.42 -43.70 -3.86
CA PRO A 849 11.42 -42.76 -4.36
C PRO A 849 11.37 -42.76 -5.89
N PRO A 850 11.07 -41.60 -6.50
CA PRO A 850 10.20 -41.58 -7.67
C PRO A 850 10.86 -42.32 -8.82
N THR A 851 10.18 -43.34 -9.34
CA THR A 851 10.64 -44.19 -10.46
C THR A 851 10.68 -43.46 -11.80
N GLY A 852 10.54 -42.12 -11.79
CA GLY A 852 10.92 -41.27 -12.90
C GLY A 852 12.41 -41.43 -13.18
N HIS A 853 12.74 -41.78 -14.42
CA HIS A 853 14.13 -41.99 -14.84
C HIS A 853 15.02 -40.76 -14.68
N TRP A 854 14.46 -39.55 -14.53
CA TRP A 854 15.17 -38.28 -14.53
C TRP A 854 14.86 -37.40 -13.30
N HIS A 855 15.81 -36.57 -12.90
CA HIS A 855 15.67 -35.53 -11.87
C HIS A 855 16.42 -34.24 -12.26
N VAL A 856 16.11 -33.13 -11.60
CA VAL A 856 16.83 -31.86 -11.73
C VAL A 856 18.14 -31.93 -10.96
N GLU A 857 19.26 -32.09 -11.67
CA GLU A 857 20.60 -32.13 -11.09
C GLU A 857 21.07 -30.73 -10.64
N SER A 858 20.74 -29.69 -11.41
CA SER A 858 21.02 -28.30 -11.02
C SER A 858 20.15 -27.28 -11.77
N LEU A 859 19.85 -26.19 -11.05
CA LEU A 859 19.24 -24.98 -11.59
C LEU A 859 20.27 -23.85 -11.55
N SER A 860 20.36 -23.10 -12.65
CA SER A 860 21.33 -22.02 -12.84
C SER A 860 20.64 -20.76 -13.36
N ILE A 861 20.81 -19.66 -12.64
CA ILE A 861 20.32 -18.33 -12.99
C ILE A 861 21.50 -17.51 -13.54
N TYR A 862 21.28 -16.71 -14.58
CA TYR A 862 22.29 -15.81 -15.13
C TYR A 862 21.82 -14.35 -15.05
N PRO A 863 21.81 -13.71 -13.86
CA PRO A 863 21.30 -12.34 -13.69
C PRO A 863 21.91 -11.35 -14.67
N LEU A 864 23.24 -11.36 -14.81
CA LEU A 864 23.95 -10.59 -15.82
C LEU A 864 24.17 -11.42 -17.10
N LYS A 865 23.58 -10.98 -18.20
CA LYS A 865 23.85 -11.49 -19.56
C LYS A 865 25.36 -11.53 -19.81
N SER A 866 25.85 -12.66 -20.30
CA SER A 866 27.27 -12.93 -20.61
C SER A 866 28.22 -13.09 -19.41
N CYS A 867 27.74 -12.94 -18.17
CA CYS A 867 28.53 -13.20 -16.96
C CYS A 867 28.31 -14.63 -16.42
N GLY A 868 28.95 -15.02 -15.33
CA GLY A 868 28.82 -16.37 -14.75
C GLY A 868 27.41 -16.73 -14.27
N ALA A 869 27.21 -18.01 -13.97
CA ALA A 869 25.99 -18.50 -13.31
C ALA A 869 26.01 -18.23 -11.80
N TRP A 870 24.82 -18.03 -11.23
CA TRP A 870 24.52 -18.35 -9.84
C TRP A 870 23.74 -19.68 -9.80
N SER A 871 24.18 -20.63 -8.99
CA SER A 871 23.48 -21.91 -8.81
C SER A 871 22.47 -21.81 -7.68
N VAL A 872 21.25 -22.30 -7.91
CA VAL A 872 20.22 -22.39 -6.87
C VAL A 872 20.60 -23.52 -5.89
N PRO A 873 20.55 -23.30 -4.56
CA PRO A 873 20.79 -24.35 -3.55
C PRO A 873 19.83 -25.55 -3.67
N HIS A 874 20.28 -26.72 -3.18
CA HIS A 874 19.44 -27.93 -3.16
C HIS A 874 18.18 -27.74 -2.30
N GLY A 875 17.03 -28.20 -2.78
CA GLY A 875 15.75 -28.04 -2.08
C GLY A 875 15.18 -26.61 -2.02
N MET A 876 15.86 -25.60 -2.58
CA MET A 876 15.32 -24.25 -2.69
C MET A 876 14.38 -24.16 -3.89
N ALA A 877 13.09 -24.00 -3.64
CA ALA A 877 12.08 -23.76 -4.67
C ALA A 877 12.30 -22.37 -5.31
N TRP A 878 12.39 -22.33 -6.64
CA TRP A 878 12.67 -21.12 -7.41
C TRP A 878 11.50 -20.69 -8.27
N GLU A 879 11.14 -19.40 -8.20
CA GLU A 879 10.03 -18.77 -8.94
C GLU A 879 10.23 -18.89 -10.46
N ILE A 880 9.18 -19.32 -11.16
CA ILE A 880 9.06 -19.28 -12.62
C ILE A 880 8.16 -18.10 -13.01
N ARG A 881 8.53 -17.40 -14.07
CA ARG A 881 7.78 -16.31 -14.70
C ARG A 881 7.52 -16.62 -16.18
N PRO A 882 6.57 -15.94 -16.84
CA PRO A 882 6.35 -16.10 -18.29
C PRO A 882 7.61 -15.95 -19.15
N GLU A 883 8.59 -15.13 -18.71
CA GLU A 883 9.87 -14.90 -19.36
C GLU A 883 11.03 -15.85 -18.94
N GLY A 884 10.78 -16.84 -18.08
CA GLY A 884 11.78 -17.83 -17.63
C GLY A 884 11.90 -17.94 -16.11
N LEU A 885 13.03 -18.46 -15.62
CA LEU A 885 13.32 -18.48 -14.18
C LEU A 885 13.47 -17.05 -13.65
N ALA A 886 12.92 -16.77 -12.47
CA ALA A 886 12.99 -15.45 -11.86
C ALA A 886 14.43 -14.94 -11.76
N TRP A 887 14.61 -13.63 -11.99
CA TRP A 887 15.90 -12.93 -12.05
C TRP A 887 16.88 -13.37 -13.15
N ASP A 888 16.54 -14.33 -14.03
CA ASP A 888 17.41 -14.70 -15.15
C ASP A 888 17.46 -13.61 -16.23
N ARG A 889 18.68 -13.19 -16.59
CA ARG A 889 18.98 -12.29 -17.71
C ARG A 889 18.17 -10.98 -17.69
N GLU A 890 17.96 -10.43 -16.49
CA GLU A 890 17.44 -9.07 -16.30
C GLU A 890 18.51 -7.98 -16.50
N TRP A 891 19.80 -8.27 -16.28
CA TRP A 891 20.88 -7.28 -16.37
C TRP A 891 21.83 -7.53 -17.56
N CYS A 892 22.49 -6.47 -18.04
CA CYS A 892 23.64 -6.56 -18.94
C CYS A 892 24.63 -5.41 -18.72
N LEU A 893 25.87 -5.59 -19.20
CA LEU A 893 26.81 -4.48 -19.34
C LEU A 893 26.69 -3.86 -20.74
N VAL A 894 26.72 -2.54 -20.81
CA VAL A 894 26.54 -1.75 -22.04
C VAL A 894 27.72 -0.81 -22.23
N HIS A 895 28.28 -0.74 -23.44
CA HIS A 895 29.42 0.13 -23.76
C HIS A 895 29.00 1.61 -23.80
N GLN A 896 29.71 2.46 -23.04
CA GLN A 896 29.28 3.84 -22.75
C GLN A 896 29.10 4.69 -24.01
N GLY A 897 30.03 4.60 -24.96
CA GLY A 897 30.02 5.42 -26.18
C GLY A 897 29.14 4.91 -27.33
N THR A 898 28.55 3.71 -27.25
CA THR A 898 27.80 3.12 -28.38
C THR A 898 26.44 2.53 -28.02
N GLY A 899 26.10 2.39 -26.74
CA GLY A 899 24.83 1.79 -26.31
C GLY A 899 24.68 0.30 -26.64
N ALA A 900 25.73 -0.37 -27.13
CA ALA A 900 25.71 -1.79 -27.47
C ALA A 900 26.04 -2.65 -26.24
N ALA A 901 25.26 -3.71 -26.01
CA ALA A 901 25.54 -4.65 -24.93
C ALA A 901 26.82 -5.48 -25.17
N LEU A 902 27.60 -5.69 -24.11
CA LEU A 902 28.80 -6.52 -24.14
C LEU A 902 28.46 -8.00 -24.27
N SER A 903 29.37 -8.79 -24.84
CA SER A 903 29.20 -10.24 -25.01
C SER A 903 30.47 -11.01 -24.69
N GLN A 904 30.31 -12.19 -24.05
CA GLN A 904 31.41 -13.06 -23.63
C GLN A 904 32.31 -13.48 -24.81
N LYS A 905 31.74 -13.62 -26.02
CA LYS A 905 32.48 -13.91 -27.27
C LYS A 905 33.56 -12.84 -27.58
N ARG A 906 33.24 -11.56 -27.33
CA ARG A 906 34.15 -10.42 -27.54
C ARG A 906 35.00 -10.12 -26.29
N TYR A 907 34.44 -10.31 -25.09
CA TYR A 907 35.08 -10.03 -23.81
C TYR A 907 35.01 -11.27 -22.88
N PRO A 908 35.92 -12.25 -23.04
CA PRO A 908 35.87 -13.51 -22.29
C PRO A 908 35.92 -13.32 -20.77
N LYS A 909 36.66 -12.31 -20.30
CA LYS A 909 36.77 -11.91 -18.88
C LYS A 909 35.42 -11.74 -18.18
N MET A 910 34.33 -11.46 -18.90
CA MET A 910 32.98 -11.43 -18.32
C MET A 910 32.59 -12.74 -17.61
N ALA A 911 33.15 -13.90 -18.00
CA ALA A 911 32.91 -15.18 -17.31
C ALA A 911 33.36 -15.21 -15.85
N LEU A 912 34.33 -14.35 -15.48
CA LEU A 912 34.89 -14.22 -14.14
C LEU A 912 34.08 -13.27 -13.24
N ILE A 913 33.10 -12.57 -13.79
CA ILE A 913 32.10 -11.80 -13.04
C ILE A 913 31.04 -12.78 -12.55
N ARG A 914 30.96 -12.99 -11.25
CA ARG A 914 30.08 -13.97 -10.60
C ARG A 914 28.98 -13.26 -9.80
N PRO A 915 27.76 -13.12 -10.37
CA PRO A 915 26.60 -12.64 -9.63
C PRO A 915 26.10 -13.69 -8.63
N SER A 916 25.47 -13.25 -7.56
CA SER A 916 24.66 -14.07 -6.64
C SER A 916 23.46 -13.28 -6.14
N ILE A 917 22.33 -13.97 -5.96
CA ILE A 917 21.06 -13.34 -5.55
C ILE A 917 20.91 -13.52 -4.05
N ASP A 918 20.72 -12.42 -3.34
CA ASP A 918 20.44 -12.39 -1.92
C ASP A 918 18.98 -12.00 -1.71
N LEU A 919 18.16 -12.97 -1.29
CA LEU A 919 16.72 -12.81 -1.03
C LEU A 919 16.40 -12.45 0.43
N GLU A 920 17.41 -12.24 1.28
CA GLU A 920 17.19 -11.75 2.65
C GLU A 920 17.41 -10.23 2.68
N GLU A 921 18.56 -9.78 2.17
CA GLU A 921 18.90 -8.36 2.01
C GLU A 921 18.25 -7.71 0.78
N GLY A 922 17.72 -8.51 -0.16
CA GLY A 922 17.07 -8.01 -1.37
C GLY A 922 18.03 -7.38 -2.39
N VAL A 923 19.26 -7.91 -2.47
CA VAL A 923 20.34 -7.38 -3.33
C VAL A 923 20.89 -8.44 -4.28
N LEU A 924 21.28 -8.00 -5.47
CA LEU A 924 22.17 -8.74 -6.35
C LEU A 924 23.61 -8.41 -5.94
N ARG A 925 24.32 -9.38 -5.35
CA ARG A 925 25.75 -9.27 -5.06
C ARG A 925 26.54 -9.70 -6.31
N ILE A 926 27.65 -9.04 -6.61
CA ILE A 926 28.44 -9.29 -7.82
C ILE A 926 29.91 -9.30 -7.43
N GLU A 927 30.56 -10.46 -7.56
CA GLU A 927 31.95 -10.69 -7.17
C GLU A 927 32.86 -10.84 -8.40
N LEU A 928 34.12 -10.45 -8.25
CA LEU A 928 35.19 -10.69 -9.22
C LEU A 928 36.02 -11.90 -8.81
N THR A 929 36.33 -12.76 -9.78
CA THR A 929 37.07 -14.01 -9.55
C THR A 929 38.27 -14.15 -10.50
N GLY A 930 39.20 -15.06 -10.19
CA GLY A 930 40.42 -15.27 -10.98
C GLY A 930 41.21 -13.97 -11.22
N SER A 931 41.70 -13.78 -12.44
CA SER A 931 42.50 -12.61 -12.87
C SER A 931 41.75 -11.27 -12.94
N LEU A 932 40.51 -11.19 -12.43
CA LEU A 932 39.84 -9.93 -12.14
C LEU A 932 40.10 -9.43 -10.71
N ARG A 933 40.49 -10.29 -9.76
CA ARG A 933 40.67 -9.87 -8.35
C ARG A 933 41.83 -8.90 -8.09
N GLU A 934 42.73 -8.80 -9.06
CA GLU A 934 43.90 -7.90 -9.06
C GLU A 934 43.64 -6.63 -9.88
N SER A 935 42.48 -6.51 -10.55
CA SER A 935 42.17 -5.43 -11.50
C SER A 935 41.40 -4.25 -10.91
N THR A 936 40.90 -4.39 -9.68
CA THR A 936 40.16 -3.37 -8.93
C THR A 936 40.50 -3.43 -7.44
N PRO A 937 40.49 -2.30 -6.70
CA PRO A 937 40.64 -2.30 -5.25
C PRO A 937 39.40 -2.82 -4.52
N GLU A 938 38.23 -2.74 -5.17
CA GLU A 938 36.96 -3.27 -4.69
C GLU A 938 36.62 -4.55 -5.47
N ASN A 939 36.52 -5.69 -4.77
CA ASN A 939 36.35 -7.02 -5.36
C ASN A 939 34.91 -7.52 -5.42
N SER A 940 33.98 -6.83 -4.77
CA SER A 940 32.55 -7.11 -4.81
C SER A 940 31.73 -5.82 -4.78
N ILE A 941 30.56 -5.85 -5.41
CA ILE A 941 29.61 -4.74 -5.40
C ILE A 941 28.18 -5.27 -5.28
N THR A 942 27.28 -4.48 -4.70
CA THR A 942 25.86 -4.83 -4.55
C THR A 942 24.98 -3.85 -5.33
N VAL A 943 23.88 -4.35 -5.90
CA VAL A 943 22.82 -3.53 -6.49
C VAL A 943 21.44 -4.05 -6.05
N PRO A 944 20.45 -3.19 -5.74
CA PRO A 944 19.15 -3.68 -5.24
C PRO A 944 18.35 -4.48 -6.28
N LEU A 945 17.62 -5.49 -5.83
CA LEU A 945 16.71 -6.29 -6.66
C LEU A 945 15.43 -5.54 -7.06
N SER A 946 15.06 -4.46 -6.34
CA SER A 946 13.94 -3.58 -6.71
C SER A 946 14.02 -3.09 -8.17
N ALA A 947 12.89 -3.12 -8.89
CA ALA A 947 12.81 -2.69 -10.28
C ALA A 947 12.93 -1.15 -10.49
N ASP A 948 12.91 -0.35 -9.42
CA ASP A 948 13.25 1.08 -9.47
C ASP A 948 13.88 1.59 -8.17
N PRO A 949 15.19 1.36 -7.95
CA PRO A 949 15.85 1.74 -6.70
C PRO A 949 15.99 3.25 -6.47
N ARG A 950 15.61 4.11 -7.43
CA ARG A 950 15.46 5.56 -7.18
C ARG A 950 14.43 5.85 -6.08
N MET A 951 13.47 4.95 -5.87
CA MET A 951 12.50 5.07 -4.78
C MET A 951 13.12 4.82 -3.39
N PHE A 952 14.33 4.26 -3.32
CA PHE A 952 14.95 3.73 -2.11
C PHE A 952 16.44 4.13 -1.95
N SER A 953 16.89 5.13 -2.71
CA SER A 953 18.24 5.69 -2.65
C SER A 953 18.20 7.12 -3.18
N PRO A 954 18.76 8.12 -2.46
CA PRO A 954 18.65 9.53 -2.85
C PRO A 954 19.51 9.90 -4.06
N ASP A 955 20.53 9.10 -4.36
CA ASP A 955 21.40 9.30 -5.53
C ASP A 955 20.63 9.14 -6.85
N SER A 956 21.07 9.91 -7.86
CA SER A 956 20.57 9.84 -9.24
C SER A 956 21.10 8.61 -10.00
N LEU A 957 20.95 7.43 -9.39
CA LEU A 957 21.52 6.15 -9.82
C LEU A 957 21.13 5.70 -11.23
N TYR A 958 20.10 6.28 -11.86
CA TYR A 958 19.57 5.82 -13.15
C TYR A 958 19.26 6.93 -14.14
N LYS A 959 19.44 6.63 -15.43
CA LYS A 959 18.75 7.33 -16.53
C LYS A 959 18.17 6.32 -17.52
N ASP A 960 16.97 6.59 -18.01
CA ASP A 960 16.36 5.83 -19.10
C ASP A 960 17.15 6.06 -20.40
N SER A 961 17.47 4.97 -21.11
CA SER A 961 18.33 5.01 -22.30
C SER A 961 17.97 3.91 -23.29
N ALA A 962 18.24 4.13 -24.57
CA ALA A 962 18.16 3.07 -25.56
C ALA A 962 19.45 2.24 -25.55
N ALA A 963 19.33 0.92 -25.38
CA ALA A 963 20.40 -0.04 -25.53
C ALA A 963 20.14 -0.92 -26.77
N LYS A 964 21.20 -1.46 -27.38
CA LYS A 964 21.10 -2.42 -28.48
C LYS A 964 21.53 -3.82 -28.04
N VAL A 965 20.63 -4.78 -28.20
CA VAL A 965 20.82 -6.18 -27.77
C VAL A 965 20.35 -7.10 -28.89
N CYS A 966 21.22 -7.99 -29.37
CA CYS A 966 20.94 -8.95 -30.45
C CYS A 966 20.49 -8.34 -31.80
N GLY A 967 20.56 -7.01 -31.96
CA GLY A 967 20.09 -6.24 -33.12
C GLY A 967 18.95 -5.29 -32.75
N ASP A 968 18.11 -5.71 -31.79
CA ASP A 968 16.95 -4.96 -31.31
C ASP A 968 17.38 -3.70 -30.55
N SER A 969 16.65 -2.60 -30.76
CA SER A 969 16.84 -1.34 -30.01
C SER A 969 15.75 -1.21 -28.95
N ILE A 970 16.15 -1.24 -27.68
CA ILE A 970 15.25 -1.49 -26.55
C ILE A 970 15.53 -0.53 -25.38
N ARG A 971 14.50 -0.12 -24.63
CA ARG A 971 14.63 0.85 -23.52
C ARG A 971 15.13 0.15 -22.25
N ALA A 972 16.31 0.53 -21.77
CA ALA A 972 16.97 -0.01 -20.58
C ALA A 972 17.12 1.06 -19.48
N LYS A 973 16.99 0.65 -18.21
CA LYS A 973 17.36 1.47 -17.06
C LYS A 973 18.87 1.32 -16.83
N THR A 974 19.66 2.34 -17.19
CA THR A 974 21.13 2.28 -17.08
C THR A 974 21.59 2.88 -15.75
N TYR A 975 22.42 2.13 -15.03
CA TYR A 975 23.05 2.53 -13.77
C TYR A 975 24.13 3.59 -14.06
N LYS A 976 24.03 4.76 -13.42
CA LYS A 976 24.93 5.90 -13.59
C LYS A 976 25.86 6.18 -12.41
N SER A 977 25.78 5.39 -11.32
CA SER A 977 26.74 5.47 -10.21
C SER A 977 28.18 5.36 -10.74
N SER A 978 29.03 6.31 -10.35
CA SER A 978 30.45 6.33 -10.69
C SER A 978 31.16 5.06 -10.19
N ARG A 979 30.89 4.64 -8.95
CA ARG A 979 31.40 3.39 -8.34
C ARG A 979 31.03 2.15 -9.15
N VAL A 980 29.74 1.95 -9.45
CA VAL A 980 29.27 0.81 -10.27
C VAL A 980 29.89 0.82 -11.67
N SER A 981 30.04 2.01 -12.26
CA SER A 981 30.63 2.18 -13.60
C SER A 981 32.13 1.89 -13.61
N ALA A 982 32.85 2.36 -12.59
CA ALA A 982 34.28 2.16 -12.43
C ALA A 982 34.61 0.68 -12.21
N PHE A 983 33.90 0.00 -11.30
CA PHE A 983 34.04 -1.43 -11.01
C PHE A 983 34.05 -2.29 -12.29
N PHE A 984 33.02 -2.19 -13.13
CA PHE A 984 32.95 -2.96 -14.37
C PHE A 984 33.95 -2.48 -15.44
N SER A 985 34.21 -1.16 -15.53
CA SER A 985 35.09 -0.61 -16.57
C SER A 985 36.56 -0.92 -16.31
N GLN A 986 37.00 -0.89 -15.05
CA GLN A 986 38.34 -1.29 -14.62
C GLN A 986 38.53 -2.80 -14.83
N ALA A 987 37.61 -3.62 -14.31
CA ALA A 987 37.71 -5.08 -14.41
C ALA A 987 37.78 -5.60 -15.86
N LEU A 988 36.97 -5.04 -16.77
CA LEU A 988 36.98 -5.44 -18.18
C LEU A 988 37.97 -4.66 -19.05
N GLY A 989 38.62 -3.62 -18.54
CA GLY A 989 39.49 -2.71 -19.32
C GLY A 989 38.73 -1.95 -20.41
N VAL A 990 37.42 -1.77 -20.28
CA VAL A 990 36.52 -1.23 -21.32
C VAL A 990 35.42 -0.41 -20.68
N ALA A 991 35.28 0.85 -21.11
CA ALA A 991 34.25 1.78 -20.65
C ALA A 991 32.83 1.20 -20.81
N CYS A 992 32.20 0.80 -19.70
CA CYS A 992 30.85 0.27 -19.67
C CYS A 992 30.03 0.74 -18.46
N HIS A 993 28.73 0.53 -18.52
CA HIS A 993 27.79 0.70 -17.41
C HIS A 993 26.95 -0.57 -17.27
N LEU A 994 26.45 -0.84 -16.06
CA LEU A 994 25.38 -1.82 -15.84
C LEU A 994 24.05 -1.24 -16.35
N ALA A 995 23.22 -2.07 -16.95
CA ALA A 995 21.84 -1.73 -17.33
C ALA A 995 20.90 -2.89 -17.00
N ARG A 996 19.63 -2.58 -16.73
CA ARG A 996 18.58 -3.55 -16.41
C ARG A 996 17.39 -3.44 -17.36
N PHE A 997 16.84 -4.61 -17.68
CA PHE A 997 15.54 -4.82 -18.30
C PHE A 997 14.48 -5.09 -17.23
N PRO A 998 13.35 -4.37 -17.24
CA PRO A 998 12.22 -4.72 -16.38
C PRO A 998 11.57 -6.03 -16.85
N ALA A 999 11.12 -6.84 -15.89
CA ALA A 999 10.24 -7.98 -16.11
C ALA A 999 8.92 -7.55 -16.79
N VAL A 1000 8.29 -8.45 -17.56
CA VAL A 1000 7.07 -8.17 -18.33
C VAL A 1000 5.85 -8.19 -17.41
N GLY A 1001 5.70 -7.10 -16.65
CA GLY A 1001 4.65 -6.92 -15.65
C GLY A 1001 4.88 -5.71 -14.73
N ALA A 1002 6.10 -5.16 -14.67
CA ALA A 1002 6.35 -3.92 -13.95
C ALA A 1002 5.64 -2.73 -14.64
N GLY A 1003 4.76 -2.06 -13.89
CA GLY A 1003 3.66 -1.26 -14.44
C GLY A 1003 4.01 -0.08 -15.36
N ASN A 1004 3.06 0.26 -16.23
CA ASN A 1004 3.02 1.43 -17.11
C ASN A 1004 4.20 1.62 -18.10
N SER A 1005 5.10 0.65 -18.26
CA SER A 1005 6.12 0.69 -19.31
C SER A 1005 5.51 0.35 -20.68
N SER A 1006 5.38 1.35 -21.56
CA SER A 1006 4.90 1.21 -22.95
C SER A 1006 5.94 0.56 -23.89
N THR A 1007 6.54 -0.54 -23.45
CA THR A 1007 7.58 -1.29 -24.17
C THR A 1007 7.00 -2.61 -24.67
N SER A 1008 7.01 -2.81 -25.99
CA SER A 1008 6.69 -4.11 -26.58
C SER A 1008 7.61 -5.18 -25.99
N PRO A 1009 7.09 -6.27 -25.40
CA PRO A 1009 7.91 -7.38 -24.96
C PRO A 1009 8.64 -8.01 -26.15
N ARG A 1010 9.88 -8.48 -25.94
CA ARG A 1010 10.55 -9.35 -26.91
C ARG A 1010 9.93 -10.74 -26.78
N HIS A 1011 9.80 -11.46 -27.89
CA HIS A 1011 9.24 -12.81 -27.90
C HIS A 1011 10.24 -13.85 -28.36
N ALA A 1012 10.02 -15.10 -27.96
CA ALA A 1012 10.75 -16.25 -28.49
C ALA A 1012 10.64 -16.30 -30.03
N LYS A 1013 11.71 -16.71 -30.72
CA LYS A 1013 11.78 -16.62 -32.19
C LYS A 1013 10.89 -17.67 -32.85
N ALA A 1014 10.02 -17.25 -33.77
CA ALA A 1014 9.07 -18.14 -34.46
C ALA A 1014 9.72 -19.39 -35.10
N HIS A 1015 10.92 -19.27 -35.67
CA HIS A 1015 11.62 -20.39 -36.33
C HIS A 1015 12.12 -21.50 -35.39
N LEU A 1016 11.85 -21.41 -34.09
CA LEU A 1016 12.10 -22.48 -33.12
C LEU A 1016 11.05 -23.59 -33.21
N GLN A 1017 9.80 -23.26 -33.54
CA GLN A 1017 8.72 -24.24 -33.70
C GLN A 1017 9.16 -25.34 -34.68
N LYS A 1018 9.13 -26.61 -34.24
CA LYS A 1018 9.55 -27.78 -35.03
C LYS A 1018 8.75 -27.78 -36.34
N SER A 1019 9.39 -27.45 -37.46
CA SER A 1019 8.76 -27.44 -38.78
C SER A 1019 8.27 -28.84 -39.13
N ASN A 1020 7.01 -28.99 -39.52
CA ASN A 1020 6.38 -30.27 -39.87
C ASN A 1020 7.34 -31.16 -40.66
N LYS A 1021 7.75 -32.28 -40.06
CA LYS A 1021 8.74 -33.20 -40.65
C LYS A 1021 8.12 -34.16 -41.69
N GLU A 1022 6.96 -33.79 -42.22
CA GLU A 1022 6.16 -34.51 -43.21
C GLU A 1022 5.66 -33.54 -44.29
N ASN A 1023 6.48 -33.34 -45.32
CA ASN A 1023 6.07 -33.28 -46.73
C ASN A 1023 7.29 -33.06 -47.64
N CYS A 1024 8.01 -34.15 -47.93
CA CYS A 1024 9.01 -34.15 -49.00
C CYS A 1024 8.32 -34.28 -50.36
N ASN A 1025 7.86 -33.17 -50.96
CA ASN A 1025 7.41 -33.17 -52.35
C ASN A 1025 7.69 -31.85 -53.08
N MET A 1026 8.32 -31.96 -54.26
CA MET A 1026 8.49 -30.95 -55.32
C MET A 1026 8.80 -29.50 -54.89
N HIS A 1027 10.09 -29.14 -54.85
CA HIS A 1027 10.53 -27.74 -54.83
C HIS A 1027 10.86 -27.26 -56.26
N VAL A 1028 10.17 -26.21 -56.74
CA VAL A 1028 10.47 -25.56 -58.03
C VAL A 1028 11.48 -24.42 -57.80
N PRO A 1029 12.62 -24.37 -58.50
CA PRO A 1029 13.60 -23.30 -58.31
C PRO A 1029 13.08 -21.95 -58.80
N GLY A 1030 13.04 -20.94 -57.92
CA GLY A 1030 12.83 -19.53 -58.31
C GLY A 1030 11.92 -18.70 -57.42
N ALA A 1031 11.14 -19.32 -56.52
CA ALA A 1031 10.29 -18.58 -55.58
C ALA A 1031 11.11 -17.95 -54.44
N PHE A 1032 10.85 -16.67 -54.15
CA PHE A 1032 11.28 -16.05 -52.89
C PHE A 1032 10.51 -16.66 -51.72
N PRO A 1033 11.09 -16.77 -50.51
CA PRO A 1033 10.38 -17.29 -49.35
C PRO A 1033 9.38 -16.24 -48.82
N ASP A 1034 8.13 -16.31 -49.29
CA ASP A 1034 7.02 -15.60 -48.67
C ASP A 1034 6.91 -16.01 -47.19
N ALA A 1035 6.72 -15.02 -46.31
CA ALA A 1035 6.56 -15.27 -44.89
C ALA A 1035 5.21 -15.97 -44.65
N GLN A 1036 5.25 -17.24 -44.24
CA GLN A 1036 4.05 -17.99 -43.89
C GLN A 1036 3.24 -17.23 -42.82
N PRO A 1037 1.90 -17.11 -42.97
CA PRO A 1037 1.07 -16.47 -41.97
C PRO A 1037 1.14 -17.25 -40.66
N GLN A 1038 1.04 -16.53 -39.54
CA GLN A 1038 1.12 -17.11 -38.19
C GLN A 1038 0.01 -18.16 -38.00
N ALA A 1039 0.37 -19.32 -37.45
CA ALA A 1039 -0.60 -20.31 -37.01
C ALA A 1039 -1.52 -19.70 -35.92
N LEU A 1040 -2.82 -19.70 -36.20
CA LEU A 1040 -3.87 -19.24 -35.29
C LEU A 1040 -3.85 -20.08 -34.00
N GLY A 1041 -3.34 -19.50 -32.91
CA GLY A 1041 -3.30 -20.14 -31.58
C GLY A 1041 -2.00 -19.97 -30.79
N ALA A 1042 -0.89 -19.59 -31.44
CA ALA A 1042 0.41 -19.47 -30.77
C ALA A 1042 0.47 -18.31 -29.75
N LYS A 1043 0.16 -18.60 -28.46
CA LYS A 1043 0.26 -17.65 -27.34
C LYS A 1043 1.66 -16.98 -27.31
N PRO A 1044 1.75 -15.64 -27.20
CA PRO A 1044 3.03 -14.93 -27.29
C PRO A 1044 3.92 -15.18 -26.05
N ARG A 1045 5.08 -15.82 -26.25
CA ARG A 1045 6.01 -16.20 -25.18
C ARG A 1045 7.06 -15.11 -24.98
N PRO A 1046 7.06 -14.35 -23.87
CA PRO A 1046 8.00 -13.26 -23.65
C PRO A 1046 9.42 -13.78 -23.36
N ILE A 1047 10.43 -12.97 -23.66
CA ILE A 1047 11.83 -13.18 -23.26
C ILE A 1047 12.47 -11.84 -22.86
N LEU A 1048 13.39 -11.86 -21.91
CA LEU A 1048 14.16 -10.67 -21.51
C LEU A 1048 15.41 -10.51 -22.39
N LEU A 1049 16.60 -10.44 -21.79
CA LEU A 1049 17.87 -10.34 -22.51
C LEU A 1049 18.35 -11.69 -23.08
N SER A 1050 17.52 -12.74 -23.03
CA SER A 1050 17.78 -14.02 -23.71
C SER A 1050 17.84 -13.86 -25.24
N ASN A 1051 18.53 -14.78 -25.91
CA ASN A 1051 18.73 -14.69 -27.36
C ASN A 1051 17.53 -15.21 -28.15
N GLU A 1052 16.99 -16.38 -27.78
CA GLU A 1052 16.05 -17.16 -28.61
C GLU A 1052 14.90 -17.78 -27.80
N SER A 1053 15.16 -18.34 -26.61
CA SER A 1053 14.19 -18.89 -25.64
C SER A 1053 14.34 -18.27 -24.25
N PRO A 1054 13.36 -18.44 -23.33
CA PRO A 1054 13.52 -18.04 -21.93
C PRO A 1054 14.44 -19.00 -21.16
N ILE A 1055 14.24 -20.32 -21.29
CA ILE A 1055 14.98 -21.36 -20.58
C ILE A 1055 15.76 -22.23 -21.59
N LEU A 1056 16.85 -22.84 -21.13
CA LEU A 1056 17.68 -23.80 -21.86
C LEU A 1056 17.91 -25.04 -20.98
N THR A 1057 17.56 -26.22 -21.49
CA THR A 1057 17.70 -27.51 -20.81
C THR A 1057 18.78 -28.35 -21.48
N ILE A 1058 19.57 -29.10 -20.70
CA ILE A 1058 20.52 -30.13 -21.18
C ILE A 1058 20.43 -31.38 -20.32
N SER A 1059 20.72 -32.56 -20.88
CA SER A 1059 20.91 -33.78 -20.07
C SER A 1059 22.37 -33.96 -19.62
N ARG A 1060 22.54 -34.58 -18.45
CA ARG A 1060 23.84 -35.05 -17.95
C ARG A 1060 24.44 -36.10 -18.88
N SER A 1061 23.61 -37.02 -19.38
CA SER A 1061 23.99 -38.11 -20.30
C SER A 1061 24.56 -37.56 -21.63
N SER A 1062 23.93 -36.52 -22.20
CA SER A 1062 24.50 -35.77 -23.34
C SER A 1062 25.89 -35.17 -23.03
N LEU A 1063 26.05 -34.58 -21.83
CA LEU A 1063 27.31 -33.97 -21.42
C LEU A 1063 28.42 -35.02 -21.14
N ASN A 1064 28.07 -36.14 -20.52
CA ASN A 1064 28.96 -37.28 -20.29
C ASN A 1064 29.48 -37.81 -21.62
N ARG A 1065 28.56 -38.16 -22.55
CA ARG A 1065 28.90 -38.69 -23.88
C ARG A 1065 29.72 -37.74 -24.73
N LEU A 1066 29.46 -36.44 -24.65
CA LEU A 1066 30.28 -35.41 -25.29
C LEU A 1066 31.69 -35.37 -24.69
N ASN A 1067 31.81 -35.46 -23.36
CA ASN A 1067 33.08 -35.44 -22.66
C ASN A 1067 33.94 -36.68 -22.90
N GLU A 1068 33.34 -37.86 -23.10
CA GLU A 1068 34.06 -39.04 -23.60
C GLU A 1068 34.69 -38.77 -24.97
N GLN A 1069 33.89 -38.28 -25.91
CA GLN A 1069 34.34 -37.98 -27.28
C GLN A 1069 35.45 -36.92 -27.31
N ILE A 1070 35.48 -36.00 -26.34
CA ILE A 1070 36.53 -35.00 -26.16
C ILE A 1070 37.80 -35.65 -25.54
N LYS A 1071 37.66 -36.43 -24.46
CA LYS A 1071 38.76 -37.14 -23.79
C LYS A 1071 39.51 -38.09 -24.72
N ILE A 1072 38.78 -38.84 -25.57
CA ILE A 1072 39.35 -39.76 -26.58
C ILE A 1072 40.29 -39.03 -27.56
N LYS A 1073 40.10 -37.72 -27.77
CA LYS A 1073 40.94 -36.88 -28.63
C LYS A 1073 41.98 -36.04 -27.86
N GLY A 1074 42.18 -36.32 -26.56
CA GLY A 1074 43.09 -35.55 -25.69
C GLY A 1074 42.58 -34.16 -25.28
N GLY A 1075 41.31 -33.84 -25.53
CA GLY A 1075 40.73 -32.52 -25.23
C GLY A 1075 40.33 -32.33 -23.76
N LYS A 1076 40.25 -31.07 -23.32
CA LYS A 1076 39.75 -30.68 -21.99
C LYS A 1076 38.24 -30.86 -21.91
N ALA A 1077 37.76 -31.67 -20.96
CA ALA A 1077 36.33 -31.90 -20.74
C ALA A 1077 35.56 -30.61 -20.41
N ALA A 1078 34.38 -30.45 -21.01
CA ALA A 1078 33.48 -29.32 -20.83
C ALA A 1078 32.55 -29.50 -19.62
N LYS A 1079 32.05 -28.38 -19.09
CA LYS A 1079 31.06 -28.32 -17.99
C LYS A 1079 29.73 -27.76 -18.47
N ALA A 1080 28.64 -28.07 -17.78
CA ALA A 1080 27.31 -27.50 -18.04
C ALA A 1080 27.32 -25.96 -18.14
N GLU A 1081 28.12 -25.29 -17.29
CA GLU A 1081 28.33 -23.83 -17.28
C GLU A 1081 28.66 -23.26 -18.67
N VAL A 1082 29.47 -23.95 -19.51
CA VAL A 1082 29.92 -23.39 -20.81
C VAL A 1082 28.79 -23.34 -21.84
N PHE A 1083 27.79 -24.20 -21.68
CA PHE A 1083 26.56 -24.19 -22.48
C PHE A 1083 25.54 -23.16 -21.98
N ARG A 1084 25.77 -22.58 -20.80
CA ARG A 1084 24.85 -21.63 -20.13
C ARG A 1084 23.43 -22.19 -19.94
N ALA A 1085 23.32 -23.50 -19.69
CA ALA A 1085 22.05 -24.15 -19.38
C ALA A 1085 21.44 -23.57 -18.10
N ASN A 1086 20.11 -23.43 -18.08
CA ASN A 1086 19.36 -23.01 -16.89
C ASN A 1086 18.89 -24.21 -16.07
N ILE A 1087 18.58 -25.32 -16.74
CA ILE A 1087 18.19 -26.58 -16.11
C ILE A 1087 19.14 -27.67 -16.64
N VAL A 1088 19.75 -28.41 -15.73
CA VAL A 1088 20.47 -29.66 -16.05
C VAL A 1088 19.67 -30.81 -15.45
N VAL A 1089 19.27 -31.76 -16.29
CA VAL A 1089 18.57 -32.97 -15.86
C VAL A 1089 19.50 -34.17 -15.91
N ALA A 1090 19.43 -35.05 -14.93
CA ALA A 1090 20.26 -36.25 -14.85
C ALA A 1090 19.41 -37.50 -14.62
N GLU A 1091 19.88 -38.65 -15.10
CA GLU A 1091 19.24 -39.93 -14.83
C GLU A 1091 19.38 -40.29 -13.35
N SER A 1092 18.43 -41.05 -12.82
CA SER A 1092 18.48 -41.56 -11.44
C SER A 1092 19.65 -42.52 -11.25
N MET A 1093 20.32 -42.49 -10.09
CA MET A 1093 21.44 -43.39 -9.78
C MET A 1093 21.03 -44.88 -9.64
N ALA A 1094 19.74 -45.19 -9.71
CA ALA A 1094 19.22 -46.56 -9.66
C ALA A 1094 19.28 -47.30 -11.01
N VAL A 1095 19.60 -46.64 -12.13
CA VAL A 1095 19.64 -47.27 -13.45
C VAL A 1095 21.05 -47.86 -13.73
N PRO A 1096 21.19 -49.10 -14.26
CA PRO A 1096 22.50 -49.76 -14.36
C PRO A 1096 23.54 -49.03 -15.22
N ALA A 1097 24.80 -49.02 -14.77
CA ALA A 1097 25.91 -48.37 -15.48
C ALA A 1097 26.01 -48.83 -16.96
N GLY A 1098 25.87 -47.88 -17.88
CA GLY A 1098 25.79 -48.13 -19.33
C GLY A 1098 24.38 -48.01 -19.92
N SER A 1099 23.35 -47.77 -19.12
CA SER A 1099 21.97 -47.49 -19.56
C SER A 1099 21.73 -46.06 -20.04
N GLU A 1100 22.70 -45.15 -19.86
CA GLU A 1100 22.55 -43.72 -20.15
C GLU A 1100 21.94 -43.48 -21.54
N GLN A 1101 21.07 -42.48 -21.65
CA GLN A 1101 20.45 -42.05 -22.91
C GLN A 1101 20.96 -40.67 -23.36
N PRO A 1102 22.20 -40.55 -23.88
CA PRO A 1102 22.69 -39.32 -24.47
C PRO A 1102 21.80 -38.80 -25.60
N TYR A 1103 21.53 -37.50 -25.59
CA TYR A 1103 20.69 -36.78 -26.55
C TYR A 1103 19.20 -37.19 -26.54
N ALA A 1104 18.72 -37.83 -25.46
CA ALA A 1104 17.29 -38.08 -25.26
C ALA A 1104 16.46 -36.78 -25.35
N GLU A 1105 17.02 -35.65 -24.92
CA GLU A 1105 16.30 -34.36 -24.88
C GLU A 1105 15.79 -33.90 -26.26
N ASP A 1106 16.49 -34.21 -27.36
CA ASP A 1106 16.12 -33.80 -28.73
C ASP A 1106 14.72 -34.28 -29.14
N ASN A 1107 14.34 -35.46 -28.66
CA ASN A 1107 13.10 -36.15 -29.01
C ASN A 1107 11.91 -35.71 -28.17
N TRP A 1108 12.16 -35.16 -26.98
CA TRP A 1108 11.08 -34.70 -26.09
C TRP A 1108 10.27 -33.58 -26.75
N ARG A 1109 8.99 -33.53 -26.38
CA ARG A 1109 8.05 -32.51 -26.81
C ARG A 1109 7.54 -31.68 -25.65
N TYR A 1110 7.29 -32.32 -24.52
CA TYR A 1110 6.94 -31.67 -23.26
C TYR A 1110 7.78 -32.25 -22.12
N LEU A 1111 7.88 -31.49 -21.03
CA LEU A 1111 8.64 -31.85 -19.85
C LEU A 1111 7.86 -31.41 -18.61
N ARG A 1112 7.54 -32.34 -17.70
CA ARG A 1112 7.05 -32.03 -16.36
C ARG A 1112 8.22 -32.06 -15.39
N ILE A 1113 8.37 -31.00 -14.59
CA ILE A 1113 9.37 -30.89 -13.52
C ILE A 1113 8.61 -30.62 -12.24
N GLY A 1114 8.67 -31.54 -11.27
CA GLY A 1114 7.78 -31.51 -10.11
C GLY A 1114 6.32 -31.48 -10.54
N THR A 1115 5.64 -30.37 -10.31
CA THR A 1115 4.23 -30.12 -10.71
C THR A 1115 4.08 -29.19 -11.93
N GLN A 1116 5.18 -28.73 -12.52
CA GLN A 1116 5.20 -27.67 -13.54
C GLN A 1116 5.50 -28.21 -14.94
N TYR A 1117 4.77 -27.73 -15.95
CA TYR A 1117 4.90 -28.18 -17.34
C TYR A 1117 5.68 -27.20 -18.20
N PHE A 1118 6.46 -27.73 -19.15
CA PHE A 1118 7.30 -26.97 -20.07
C PHE A 1118 7.16 -27.51 -21.50
N ASP A 1119 7.15 -26.60 -22.47
CA ASP A 1119 7.16 -26.87 -23.90
C ASP A 1119 8.60 -26.94 -24.43
N MET A 1120 8.94 -28.00 -25.18
CA MET A 1120 10.24 -28.17 -25.82
C MET A 1120 10.24 -27.44 -27.17
N LEU A 1121 11.00 -26.35 -27.24
CA LEU A 1121 11.05 -25.39 -28.33
C LEU A 1121 12.07 -25.73 -29.43
N GLY A 1122 12.76 -26.87 -29.36
CA GLY A 1122 13.69 -27.29 -30.40
C GLY A 1122 15.17 -26.95 -30.14
N PRO A 1123 16.08 -27.49 -30.99
CA PRO A 1123 17.48 -27.67 -30.64
C PRO A 1123 18.29 -26.38 -30.63
N CYS A 1124 19.07 -26.20 -29.56
CA CYS A 1124 19.83 -25.00 -29.30
C CYS A 1124 21.10 -24.91 -30.14
N ARG A 1125 21.15 -23.90 -31.01
CA ARG A 1125 22.29 -23.62 -31.90
C ARG A 1125 23.48 -23.11 -31.10
N ARG A 1126 24.63 -23.74 -31.30
CA ARG A 1126 25.87 -23.41 -30.61
C ARG A 1126 26.88 -22.69 -31.51
N CYS A 1127 27.78 -21.96 -30.87
CA CYS A 1127 28.89 -21.27 -31.50
C CYS A 1127 30.10 -21.26 -30.56
N GLN A 1128 31.26 -20.80 -31.05
CA GLN A 1128 32.54 -20.69 -30.34
C GLN A 1128 32.50 -19.98 -28.96
N MET A 1129 31.39 -19.35 -28.56
CA MET A 1129 31.18 -18.86 -27.19
C MET A 1129 31.27 -19.99 -26.15
N ILE A 1130 30.90 -21.24 -26.51
CA ILE A 1130 30.99 -22.39 -25.59
C ILE A 1130 32.44 -22.80 -25.28
N CYS A 1131 33.42 -22.29 -26.03
CA CYS A 1131 34.85 -22.54 -25.85
C CYS A 1131 35.53 -21.40 -25.06
N VAL A 1132 34.81 -20.82 -24.10
CA VAL A 1132 35.35 -19.91 -23.10
C VAL A 1132 35.30 -20.64 -21.76
N ASP A 1133 36.46 -20.88 -21.15
CA ASP A 1133 36.52 -21.50 -19.83
C ASP A 1133 35.92 -20.53 -18.78
N GLN A 1134 34.89 -20.97 -18.06
CA GLN A 1134 34.17 -20.09 -17.12
C GLN A 1134 34.93 -19.86 -15.79
N LYS A 1135 36.12 -20.45 -15.60
CA LYS A 1135 37.02 -20.22 -14.45
C LYS A 1135 38.30 -19.46 -14.81
N THR A 1136 38.80 -19.56 -16.04
CA THR A 1136 40.03 -18.82 -16.46
C THR A 1136 39.76 -17.72 -17.49
N ALA A 1137 38.57 -17.70 -18.12
CA ALA A 1137 38.23 -16.85 -19.27
C ALA A 1137 39.11 -17.06 -20.52
N GLU A 1138 39.92 -18.12 -20.56
CA GLU A 1138 40.70 -18.49 -21.73
C GLU A 1138 39.81 -19.03 -22.85
N LYS A 1139 40.28 -18.89 -24.09
CA LYS A 1139 39.64 -19.51 -25.26
C LYS A 1139 40.34 -20.81 -25.61
N ASN A 1140 39.55 -21.85 -25.83
CA ASN A 1140 40.00 -23.16 -26.32
C ASN A 1140 39.18 -23.56 -27.57
N GLU A 1141 39.34 -24.80 -28.05
CA GLU A 1141 38.62 -25.29 -29.22
C GLU A 1141 37.40 -26.16 -28.88
N GLU A 1142 37.48 -26.91 -27.78
CA GLU A 1142 36.42 -27.81 -27.30
C GLU A 1142 35.49 -27.10 -26.31
N PRO A 1143 34.18 -27.42 -26.29
CA PRO A 1143 33.52 -28.55 -26.94
C PRO A 1143 33.06 -28.32 -28.39
N PHE A 1144 33.30 -27.15 -28.99
CA PHE A 1144 32.76 -26.84 -30.32
C PHE A 1144 33.38 -27.67 -31.44
N VAL A 1145 34.67 -28.03 -31.38
CA VAL A 1145 35.30 -28.88 -32.41
C VAL A 1145 34.68 -30.28 -32.44
N THR A 1146 34.47 -30.94 -31.30
CA THR A 1146 33.82 -32.25 -31.26
C THR A 1146 32.35 -32.14 -31.64
N LEU A 1147 31.59 -31.15 -31.13
CA LEU A 1147 30.20 -30.93 -31.55
C LEU A 1147 30.07 -30.63 -33.06
N SER A 1148 31.03 -29.94 -33.67
CA SER A 1148 31.02 -29.69 -35.12
C SER A 1148 31.21 -30.94 -35.97
N LYS A 1149 31.68 -32.04 -35.36
CA LYS A 1149 31.89 -33.36 -35.98
C LYS A 1149 30.78 -34.37 -35.66
N THR A 1150 30.08 -34.24 -34.53
CA THR A 1150 29.10 -35.25 -34.05
C THR A 1150 27.67 -34.74 -33.89
N ARG A 1151 27.44 -33.42 -33.91
CA ARG A 1151 26.15 -32.76 -33.70
C ARG A 1151 25.90 -31.63 -34.72
N ARG A 1152 26.29 -31.87 -35.98
CA ARG A 1152 26.16 -30.91 -37.08
C ARG A 1152 25.08 -31.34 -38.07
N PHE A 1153 24.00 -30.57 -38.15
CA PHE A 1153 22.83 -30.79 -39.02
C PHE A 1153 22.53 -29.51 -39.80
N ASP A 1154 22.18 -29.61 -41.08
CA ASP A 1154 21.92 -28.47 -41.98
C ASP A 1154 23.02 -27.37 -41.92
N GLY A 1155 24.28 -27.82 -41.86
CA GLY A 1155 25.46 -26.97 -41.74
C GLY A 1155 25.69 -26.35 -40.35
N ARG A 1156 24.72 -26.40 -39.43
CA ARG A 1156 24.70 -25.77 -38.10
C ARG A 1156 25.03 -26.79 -36.99
N VAL A 1157 25.51 -26.31 -35.84
CA VAL A 1157 25.94 -27.14 -34.70
C VAL A 1157 24.96 -26.99 -33.53
N TYR A 1158 24.54 -28.09 -32.91
CA TYR A 1158 23.48 -28.11 -31.90
C TYR A 1158 23.88 -28.87 -30.62
N PHE A 1159 23.36 -28.44 -29.46
CA PHE A 1159 23.48 -29.16 -28.19
C PHE A 1159 22.47 -28.65 -27.17
N GLY A 1160 21.66 -29.51 -26.55
CA GLY A 1160 20.59 -29.10 -25.64
C GLY A 1160 19.39 -28.46 -26.33
N GLU A 1161 18.31 -28.30 -25.57
CA GLU A 1161 16.99 -27.91 -26.08
C GLU A 1161 16.52 -26.58 -25.48
N HIS A 1162 15.93 -25.74 -26.32
CA HIS A 1162 15.25 -24.53 -25.88
C HIS A 1162 13.94 -24.89 -25.19
N THR A 1163 13.60 -24.25 -24.06
CA THR A 1163 12.40 -24.58 -23.28
C THR A 1163 11.66 -23.32 -22.80
N SER A 1164 10.36 -23.44 -22.57
CA SER A 1164 9.53 -22.42 -21.90
C SER A 1164 8.45 -23.07 -21.04
N HIS A 1165 8.16 -22.48 -19.88
CA HIS A 1165 7.04 -22.88 -19.02
C HIS A 1165 5.70 -22.76 -19.74
N ILE A 1166 4.76 -23.62 -19.37
CA ILE A 1166 3.36 -23.59 -19.81
C ILE A 1166 2.53 -23.13 -18.60
N PRO A 1167 2.01 -21.88 -18.60
CA PRO A 1167 1.21 -21.38 -17.50
C PRO A 1167 -0.06 -22.20 -17.32
N ILE A 1168 -0.31 -22.67 -16.09
CA ILE A 1168 -1.57 -23.29 -15.71
C ILE A 1168 -2.67 -22.23 -15.78
N ALA A 1169 -3.75 -22.53 -16.51
CA ALA A 1169 -4.79 -21.54 -16.82
C ALA A 1169 -5.69 -21.17 -15.62
N ASP A 1170 -5.82 -22.09 -14.65
CA ASP A 1170 -6.63 -21.88 -13.46
C ASP A 1170 -5.86 -21.09 -12.38
N SER A 1171 -6.17 -19.80 -12.26
CA SER A 1171 -5.60 -18.92 -11.23
C SER A 1171 -6.11 -19.21 -9.81
N ALA A 1172 -7.03 -20.15 -9.60
CA ALA A 1172 -7.41 -20.60 -8.26
C ALA A 1172 -6.33 -21.51 -7.63
N ASN A 1173 -5.56 -22.25 -8.43
CA ASN A 1173 -4.58 -23.20 -7.92
C ASN A 1173 -3.31 -22.52 -7.37
N PRO A 1174 -2.82 -22.84 -6.15
CA PRO A 1174 -1.53 -22.35 -5.63
C PRO A 1174 -0.36 -22.53 -6.60
N LEU A 1175 -0.32 -23.64 -7.33
CA LEU A 1175 0.73 -23.99 -8.28
C LEU A 1175 0.69 -23.15 -9.57
N ALA A 1176 -0.43 -22.47 -9.83
CA ALA A 1176 -0.60 -21.49 -10.90
C ALA A 1176 -0.33 -20.06 -10.39
N GLN A 1177 -0.72 -19.74 -9.15
CA GLN A 1177 -0.43 -18.46 -8.50
C GLN A 1177 1.06 -18.26 -8.21
N PHE A 1178 1.81 -19.34 -7.99
CA PHE A 1178 3.25 -19.33 -7.76
C PHE A 1178 3.93 -20.60 -8.30
N PRO A 1179 4.15 -20.69 -9.62
CA PRO A 1179 4.84 -21.83 -10.22
C PRO A 1179 6.32 -21.82 -9.80
N THR A 1180 6.78 -22.94 -9.25
CA THR A 1180 8.16 -23.12 -8.79
C THR A 1180 8.71 -24.49 -9.15
N ILE A 1181 10.03 -24.59 -9.27
CA ILE A 1181 10.79 -25.84 -9.33
C ILE A 1181 12.02 -25.75 -8.43
N ALA A 1182 12.50 -26.89 -7.92
CA ALA A 1182 13.70 -27.01 -7.09
C ALA A 1182 14.76 -27.93 -7.72
N VAL A 1183 15.99 -27.84 -7.21
CA VAL A 1183 17.01 -28.88 -7.45
C VAL A 1183 16.66 -30.11 -6.62
N GLY A 1184 16.64 -31.28 -7.25
CA GLY A 1184 16.12 -32.54 -6.71
C GLY A 1184 14.74 -32.94 -7.25
N ASP A 1185 14.00 -32.03 -7.91
CA ASP A 1185 12.67 -32.33 -8.46
C ASP A 1185 12.70 -33.48 -9.49
N THR A 1186 11.68 -34.33 -9.46
CA THR A 1186 11.46 -35.36 -10.48
C THR A 1186 11.18 -34.74 -11.84
N VAL A 1187 11.77 -35.32 -12.88
CA VAL A 1187 11.60 -34.91 -14.26
C VAL A 1187 10.94 -36.04 -15.06
N GLN A 1188 9.84 -35.74 -15.74
CA GLN A 1188 9.15 -36.65 -16.64
C GLN A 1188 9.05 -36.01 -18.04
N PRO A 1189 9.78 -36.52 -19.04
CA PRO A 1189 9.60 -36.11 -20.43
C PRO A 1189 8.38 -36.79 -21.05
N PHE A 1190 7.85 -36.17 -22.10
CA PHE A 1190 6.78 -36.72 -22.95
C PHE A 1190 7.11 -36.46 -24.42
N LEU A 1191 6.87 -37.47 -25.28
CA LEU A 1191 6.87 -37.37 -26.73
C LEU A 1191 5.53 -36.77 -27.24
N GLU A 1192 5.44 -36.44 -28.53
CA GLU A 1192 4.22 -35.82 -29.11
C GLU A 1192 3.00 -36.75 -29.02
N ASP A 1193 3.19 -38.06 -29.23
CA ASP A 1193 2.13 -39.08 -29.14
C ASP A 1193 1.67 -39.36 -27.70
N GLU A 1194 2.48 -38.97 -26.71
CA GLU A 1194 2.27 -39.26 -25.29
C GLU A 1194 1.46 -38.16 -24.58
N VAL A 1195 1.12 -37.06 -25.26
CA VAL A 1195 0.35 -35.92 -24.70
C VAL A 1195 -1.00 -36.35 -24.12
N ASN A 1196 -1.61 -37.43 -24.65
CA ASN A 1196 -2.88 -37.95 -24.15
C ASN A 1196 -2.74 -38.87 -22.92
N GLN A 1197 -1.52 -39.17 -22.46
CA GLN A 1197 -1.25 -40.05 -21.31
C GLN A 1197 -1.20 -39.30 -19.97
N ASP A 1198 -0.98 -37.98 -19.99
CA ASP A 1198 -1.05 -37.10 -18.83
C ASP A 1198 -2.23 -36.12 -19.00
N GLU A 1199 -3.23 -36.26 -18.13
CA GLU A 1199 -4.47 -35.49 -18.18
C GLU A 1199 -4.23 -33.99 -17.92
N GLY A 1200 -3.25 -33.65 -17.08
CA GLY A 1200 -2.86 -32.27 -16.81
C GLY A 1200 -2.17 -31.62 -18.01
N LEU A 1201 -1.22 -32.32 -18.64
CA LEU A 1201 -0.58 -31.86 -19.88
C LEU A 1201 -1.61 -31.68 -21.00
N ARG A 1202 -2.51 -32.66 -21.19
CA ARG A 1202 -3.59 -32.60 -22.18
C ARG A 1202 -4.45 -31.35 -21.99
N MET A 1203 -4.88 -31.05 -20.77
CA MET A 1203 -5.70 -29.88 -20.43
C MET A 1203 -4.98 -28.53 -20.58
N LEU A 1204 -3.65 -28.53 -20.75
CA LEU A 1204 -2.85 -27.31 -20.98
C LEU A 1204 -2.44 -27.09 -22.45
N VAL A 1205 -2.59 -28.14 -23.28
CA VAL A 1205 -2.21 -28.15 -24.70
C VAL A 1205 -3.42 -28.09 -25.63
N GLN A 1206 -4.61 -28.50 -25.16
CA GLN A 1206 -5.90 -28.34 -25.85
C GLN A 1206 -6.48 -26.92 -25.68
#